data_AF-A0A2W1JU84-F1
#
_entry.id   AF-A0A2W1JU84-F1
#
_cell.length_a   1.000
_cell.length_b   1.000
_cell.length_c   1.000
_cell.angle_alpha   90.00
_cell.angle_beta   90.00
_cell.angle_gamma   90.00
#
_symmetry.space_group_name_H-M   'P 1'
#
loop_
_entity.id
_entity.type
_entity.pdbx_description
1 polymer ?
#
loop_
_entity_poly.entity_id
_entity_poly.type
_entity_poly.pdbx_seq_one_letter_code
_entity_poly.pdbx_strand_id
1 'polypeptide(L)'
;MVAIDVEISALPQNTASIDVSVLTNESTAVNSQDYTYTTQTLTFTSTGALTQSVTLTINDNTNTNSDVLVAIELSNPNGLDIGEDNIHVVYILDDEMHAPTAANTLGIAFLNNFNIEGANPGSEILAHDAVSERLFVMNSGNASVEILDFSDPQNITTISTADLSTHGESGTSVAYHNGILAATAVPTDKTQNGMVVFMDVDGTIQSTLTVGALPDMITFSPDGTMLLVANEGEPNGDYTIDPEGSISIIDLTAGVANLTQADVTHLDFNAFDAQEAQLKTDGVRIFGPGATVSQDLEPEYITVSADSQKAWVTLQENNAIAVVDLAAMQITEILPLGYKDHSLPENALDTSNEQDFIFMANWPIKGMYMPDAIASYTVNGTTYIVTANEGDAREYDTYEEEVDLEDLMLDPAVFSNQSFLEIEENLGKLTFTDTHGDTDNDGEYEELYAFGGRSFSIYDATTGNQVYDSGSDFERIIEEHPTYSAIFNATDDENELKNRSDNKGPEPEAVIVQEINGNFYAFIALERVGGFMVYDITDPTSPVFEGYFNNRSTTPGEDDIANLGDLAPESIVYVKPQDNALNKGLIVIANEVSATISVYEMNNVLATQNLTQVGHDFTIYPNPNTNGKVFFNQPTTFEVYDLQGRKLLNGKNQTHFSTAILSAGTYIVRNQNGAIQKLIVN
;
A
#
# COMPACT_ATOMS: atom_id res chain seq x y z
N MET A 1 2.51 -33.67 22.58
CA MET A 1 3.80 -34.27 23.02
C MET A 1 4.65 -34.46 21.79
N VAL A 2 5.86 -33.93 21.81
CA VAL A 2 6.87 -34.01 20.76
C VAL A 2 7.97 -34.97 21.23
N ALA A 3 8.34 -35.94 20.39
CA ALA A 3 9.46 -36.84 20.66
C ALA A 3 10.70 -36.29 19.95
N ILE A 4 11.81 -36.18 20.68
CA ILE A 4 13.08 -35.68 20.15
C ILE A 4 14.08 -36.84 20.22
N ASP A 5 14.56 -37.26 19.05
CA ASP A 5 15.50 -38.37 18.93
C ASP A 5 16.94 -37.85 19.03
N VAL A 6 17.75 -38.50 19.88
CA VAL A 6 19.17 -38.25 20.02
C VAL A 6 19.92 -39.49 19.51
N GLU A 7 20.74 -39.29 18.48
CA GLU A 7 21.52 -40.34 17.85
C GLU A 7 23.02 -40.20 18.15
N ILE A 8 23.69 -41.34 18.33
CA ILE A 8 25.15 -41.42 18.33
C ILE A 8 25.63 -42.20 17.10
N SER A 9 26.73 -41.75 16.50
CA SER A 9 27.28 -42.33 15.27
C SER A 9 27.83 -43.76 15.43
N ALA A 10 28.19 -44.17 16.65
CA ALA A 10 28.64 -45.52 16.96
C ALA A 10 28.45 -45.85 18.45
N LEU A 11 28.25 -47.14 18.77
CA LEU A 11 28.14 -47.59 20.16
C LEU A 11 29.45 -47.37 20.92
N PRO A 12 29.40 -46.80 22.13
CA PRO A 12 30.61 -46.50 22.88
C PRO A 12 31.21 -47.78 23.47
N GLN A 13 32.54 -47.81 23.64
CA GLN A 13 33.24 -48.98 24.22
C GLN A 13 32.93 -49.15 25.72
N ASN A 14 32.70 -48.03 26.42
CA ASN A 14 32.25 -47.98 27.82
C ASN A 14 30.89 -47.27 27.87
N THR A 15 30.15 -47.39 28.97
CA THR A 15 28.93 -46.60 29.16
C THR A 15 29.24 -45.11 29.03
N ALA A 16 28.46 -44.42 28.20
CA ALA A 16 28.58 -43.01 27.92
C ALA A 16 27.23 -42.32 28.19
N SER A 17 27.25 -41.01 28.44
CA SER A 17 26.02 -40.26 28.72
C SER A 17 26.07 -38.85 28.15
N ILE A 18 24.90 -38.27 27.94
CA ILE A 18 24.72 -36.89 27.53
C ILE A 18 23.44 -36.33 28.15
N ASP A 19 23.46 -35.05 28.53
CA ASP A 19 22.28 -34.34 28.98
C ASP A 19 21.57 -33.71 27.77
N VAL A 20 20.25 -33.73 27.82
CA VAL A 20 19.37 -33.02 26.91
C VAL A 20 18.67 -31.94 27.73
N SER A 21 19.07 -30.69 27.54
CA SER A 21 18.64 -29.52 28.33
C SER A 21 17.92 -28.49 27.46
N VAL A 22 17.07 -27.67 28.08
CA VAL A 22 16.52 -26.49 27.41
C VAL A 22 17.56 -25.37 27.47
N LEU A 23 17.86 -24.78 26.32
CA LEU A 23 18.64 -23.56 26.22
C LEU A 23 17.74 -22.36 26.55
N THR A 24 17.68 -22.02 27.84
CA THR A 24 16.64 -21.12 28.38
C THR A 24 16.73 -19.69 27.86
N ASN A 25 17.93 -19.19 27.54
CA ASN A 25 18.10 -17.82 27.06
C ASN A 25 17.67 -17.64 25.59
N GLU A 26 17.67 -18.72 24.81
CA GLU A 26 17.28 -18.72 23.40
C GLU A 26 15.84 -19.23 23.19
N SER A 27 15.17 -19.67 24.26
CA SER A 27 13.78 -20.13 24.18
C SER A 27 12.82 -18.99 24.51
N THR A 28 11.88 -18.69 23.63
CA THR A 28 10.79 -17.72 23.90
C THR A 28 9.64 -18.36 24.67
N ALA A 29 9.45 -19.67 24.51
CA ALA A 29 8.43 -20.42 25.22
C ALA A 29 8.77 -20.57 26.73
N VAL A 30 7.75 -20.48 27.57
CA VAL A 30 7.83 -20.52 29.02
C VAL A 30 7.46 -21.91 29.56
N ASN A 31 8.40 -22.54 30.26
CA ASN A 31 8.15 -23.84 30.91
C ASN A 31 6.98 -23.72 31.90
N SER A 32 6.15 -24.76 31.96
CA SER A 32 4.86 -24.87 32.66
C SER A 32 3.72 -24.02 32.09
N GLN A 33 3.97 -23.12 31.14
CA GLN A 33 2.94 -22.38 30.41
C GLN A 33 2.74 -23.02 29.04
N ASP A 34 3.76 -22.95 28.16
CA ASP A 34 3.67 -23.39 26.76
C ASP A 34 4.17 -24.83 26.57
N TYR A 35 5.09 -25.26 27.42
CA TYR A 35 5.58 -26.63 27.43
C TYR A 35 5.89 -27.15 28.83
N THR A 36 6.07 -28.46 28.97
CA THR A 36 6.56 -29.13 30.17
C THR A 36 7.74 -30.03 29.80
N TYR A 37 8.93 -29.67 30.28
CA TYR A 37 10.15 -30.47 30.14
C TYR A 37 11.10 -30.26 31.32
N THR A 38 11.89 -31.29 31.63
CA THR A 38 13.01 -31.24 32.58
C THR A 38 14.19 -31.94 31.97
N THR A 39 15.41 -31.43 32.18
CA THR A 39 16.65 -32.03 31.68
C THR A 39 16.68 -33.54 31.91
N GLN A 40 16.96 -34.28 30.84
CA GLN A 40 17.08 -35.73 30.89
C GLN A 40 18.51 -36.15 30.54
N THR A 41 19.04 -37.14 31.25
CA THR A 41 20.35 -37.74 30.91
C THR A 41 20.12 -39.03 30.15
N LEU A 42 20.53 -39.06 28.89
CA LEU A 42 20.53 -40.27 28.06
C LEU A 42 21.80 -41.08 28.31
N THR A 43 21.68 -42.40 28.38
CA THR A 43 22.82 -43.30 28.66
C THR A 43 22.98 -44.33 27.55
N PHE A 44 24.11 -44.28 26.85
CA PHE A 44 24.44 -45.19 25.76
C PHE A 44 25.41 -46.28 26.25
N THR A 45 25.21 -47.51 25.78
CA THR A 45 26.02 -48.67 26.18
C THR A 45 26.55 -49.42 24.97
N SER A 46 27.58 -50.24 25.16
CA SER A 46 28.23 -51.01 24.08
C SER A 46 27.32 -52.03 23.38
N THR A 47 26.11 -52.27 23.90
CA THR A 47 25.09 -53.15 23.30
C THR A 47 23.71 -52.48 23.23
N GLY A 48 23.64 -51.16 23.41
CA GLY A 48 22.39 -50.39 23.40
C GLY A 48 21.90 -50.04 22.00
N ALA A 49 20.84 -49.23 21.93
CA ALA A 49 20.43 -48.57 20.69
C ALA A 49 21.34 -47.36 20.41
N LEU A 50 21.54 -47.05 19.12
CA LEU A 50 22.22 -45.83 18.69
C LEU A 50 21.34 -44.59 18.85
N THR A 51 20.02 -44.77 18.86
CA THR A 51 19.03 -43.70 19.01
C THR A 51 18.26 -43.89 20.31
N GLN A 52 18.07 -42.81 21.07
CA GLN A 52 17.20 -42.73 22.23
C GLN A 52 16.39 -41.43 22.16
N SER A 53 15.15 -41.46 22.64
CA SER A 53 14.26 -40.29 22.56
C SER A 53 14.00 -39.69 23.93
N VAL A 54 13.88 -38.35 23.97
CA VAL A 54 13.23 -37.63 25.07
C VAL A 54 11.85 -37.15 24.61
N THR A 55 11.00 -36.74 25.55
CA THR A 55 9.66 -36.23 25.22
C THR A 55 9.44 -34.88 25.88
N LEU A 56 9.05 -33.90 25.07
CA LEU A 56 8.58 -32.59 25.48
C LEU A 56 7.06 -32.53 25.35
N THR A 57 6.37 -32.06 26.38
CA THR A 57 4.90 -31.92 26.33
C THR A 57 4.55 -30.48 26.00
N ILE A 58 3.87 -30.24 24.88
CA ILE A 58 3.24 -28.93 24.59
C ILE A 58 1.97 -28.82 25.44
N ASN A 59 1.81 -27.67 26.09
CA ASN A 59 0.68 -27.35 26.93
C ASN A 59 -0.22 -26.38 26.17
N ASP A 60 -1.46 -26.82 25.93
CA ASP A 60 -2.54 -25.95 25.45
C ASP A 60 -2.91 -24.94 26.55
N ASN A 61 -3.02 -23.65 26.20
CA ASN A 61 -3.26 -22.59 27.17
C ASN A 61 -4.34 -21.60 26.71
N THR A 62 -4.29 -20.32 27.11
CA THR A 62 -5.28 -19.29 26.72
C THR A 62 -4.63 -17.91 26.63
N ASN A 63 -3.30 -17.86 26.49
CA ASN A 63 -2.54 -16.62 26.54
C ASN A 63 -2.40 -16.14 25.12
N THR A 64 -2.87 -14.93 24.83
CA THR A 64 -2.68 -14.32 23.51
C THR A 64 -1.20 -13.96 23.33
N ASN A 65 -0.43 -14.86 22.72
CA ASN A 65 0.97 -14.69 22.41
C ASN A 65 1.19 -14.80 20.89
N SER A 66 2.37 -14.39 20.42
CA SER A 66 2.88 -14.82 19.12
C SER A 66 3.31 -16.29 19.21
N ASP A 67 3.67 -16.90 18.09
CA ASP A 67 4.28 -18.22 18.10
C ASP A 67 5.59 -18.20 18.90
N VAL A 68 5.86 -19.31 19.59
CA VAL A 68 7.01 -19.43 20.49
C VAL A 68 7.82 -20.67 20.20
N LEU A 69 9.08 -20.70 20.63
CA LEU A 69 9.98 -21.80 20.40
C LEU A 69 10.67 -22.27 21.68
N VAL A 70 11.10 -23.53 21.67
CA VAL A 70 11.95 -24.15 22.70
C VAL A 70 13.22 -24.66 22.04
N ALA A 71 14.36 -24.04 22.35
CA ALA A 71 15.66 -24.54 21.97
C ALA A 71 16.12 -25.64 22.94
N ILE A 72 16.45 -26.81 22.41
CA ILE A 72 16.93 -27.98 23.15
C ILE A 72 18.38 -28.23 22.75
N GLU A 73 19.28 -28.25 23.72
CA GLU A 73 20.71 -28.46 23.52
C GLU A 73 21.19 -29.82 24.06
N LEU A 74 22.21 -30.37 23.43
CA LEU A 74 23.04 -31.44 23.98
C LEU A 74 24.14 -30.84 24.86
N SER A 75 24.24 -31.28 26.11
CA SER A 75 25.23 -30.76 27.06
C SER A 75 25.83 -31.85 27.96
N ASN A 76 26.87 -31.49 28.72
CA ASN A 76 27.55 -32.38 29.68
C ASN A 76 27.93 -33.79 29.14
N PRO A 77 28.59 -33.90 27.97
CA PRO A 77 28.92 -35.20 27.41
C PRO A 77 29.95 -35.94 28.28
N ASN A 78 29.74 -37.25 28.45
CA ASN A 78 30.68 -38.14 29.14
C ASN A 78 30.94 -39.38 28.29
N GLY A 79 32.15 -39.47 27.71
CA GLY A 79 32.52 -40.56 26.81
C GLY A 79 31.89 -40.45 25.42
N LEU A 80 31.38 -39.27 25.06
CA LEU A 80 30.87 -38.86 23.75
C LEU A 80 31.52 -37.53 23.38
N ASP A 81 31.56 -37.24 22.09
CA ASP A 81 31.86 -35.92 21.54
C ASP A 81 30.57 -35.39 20.90
N ILE A 82 30.28 -34.10 21.10
CA ILE A 82 29.11 -33.43 20.50
C ILE A 82 29.48 -33.02 19.07
N GLY A 83 28.60 -33.30 18.11
CA GLY A 83 28.75 -32.89 16.71
C GLY A 83 28.34 -31.44 16.47
N GLU A 84 28.18 -31.08 15.20
CA GLU A 84 27.70 -29.75 14.78
C GLU A 84 26.21 -29.58 15.10
N ASP A 85 25.40 -30.63 14.89
CA ASP A 85 23.98 -30.67 15.27
C ASP A 85 23.80 -30.87 16.79
N ASN A 86 24.01 -29.81 17.57
CA ASN A 86 23.93 -29.85 19.02
C ASN A 86 22.71 -29.12 19.61
N ILE A 87 21.98 -28.37 18.78
CA ILE A 87 20.75 -27.67 19.11
C ILE A 87 19.63 -28.18 18.21
N HIS A 88 18.44 -28.36 18.78
CA HIS A 88 17.21 -28.66 18.06
C HIS A 88 16.11 -27.72 18.56
N VAL A 89 15.39 -27.09 17.65
CA VAL A 89 14.33 -26.14 17.98
C VAL A 89 12.97 -26.81 17.83
N VAL A 90 12.13 -26.69 18.85
CA VAL A 90 10.73 -27.08 18.80
C VAL A 90 9.89 -25.81 18.68
N TYR A 91 9.26 -25.63 17.52
CA TYR A 91 8.34 -24.53 17.24
C TYR A 91 6.94 -24.87 17.76
N ILE A 92 6.30 -23.89 18.41
CA ILE A 92 4.99 -24.00 19.04
C ILE A 92 4.11 -22.91 18.45
N LEU A 93 3.12 -23.33 17.66
CA LEU A 93 2.12 -22.43 17.10
C LEU A 93 1.07 -22.11 18.16
N ASP A 94 0.87 -20.82 18.42
CA ASP A 94 -0.13 -20.29 19.36
C ASP A 94 -1.44 -20.02 18.61
N ASP A 95 -2.57 -20.50 19.15
CA ASP A 95 -3.88 -20.37 18.50
C ASP A 95 -4.80 -19.33 19.18
N GLU A 96 -4.25 -18.47 20.04
CA GLU A 96 -5.02 -17.45 20.75
C GLU A 96 -4.95 -16.04 20.16
N MET A 97 -3.86 -15.69 19.46
CA MET A 97 -3.79 -14.43 18.71
C MET A 97 -4.42 -14.61 17.33
N HIS A 98 -5.33 -13.70 16.97
CA HIS A 98 -6.06 -13.77 15.71
C HIS A 98 -5.97 -12.48 14.91
N ALA A 99 -6.04 -12.62 13.59
CA ALA A 99 -6.21 -11.52 12.66
C ALA A 99 -7.42 -10.63 13.02
N PRO A 100 -7.37 -9.32 12.71
CA PRO A 100 -8.52 -8.45 12.88
C PRO A 100 -9.72 -8.96 12.06
N THR A 101 -10.92 -8.86 12.62
CA THR A 101 -12.13 -9.31 11.94
C THR A 101 -12.61 -8.27 10.93
N ALA A 102 -12.71 -8.66 9.66
CA ALA A 102 -13.18 -7.80 8.57
C ALA A 102 -14.61 -7.26 8.81
N ALA A 103 -14.77 -5.94 8.80
CA ALA A 103 -16.06 -5.27 8.99
C ALA A 103 -16.98 -5.40 7.75
N ASN A 104 -16.42 -5.56 6.55
CA ASN A 104 -17.12 -5.77 5.28
C ASN A 104 -18.24 -4.74 4.99
N THR A 105 -18.05 -3.49 5.40
CA THR A 105 -19.10 -2.46 5.30
C THR A 105 -19.31 -1.97 3.87
N LEU A 106 -18.25 -1.95 3.05
CA LEU A 106 -18.30 -1.49 1.66
C LEU A 106 -18.92 -2.50 0.68
N GLY A 107 -18.99 -3.78 1.06
CA GLY A 107 -19.55 -4.85 0.22
C GLY A 107 -18.79 -5.01 -1.11
N ILE A 108 -17.46 -4.93 -1.03
CA ILE A 108 -16.55 -5.08 -2.18
C ILE A 108 -16.65 -6.50 -2.75
N ALA A 109 -16.73 -6.60 -4.07
CA ALA A 109 -16.75 -7.87 -4.79
C ALA A 109 -16.02 -7.72 -6.13
N PHE A 110 -15.29 -8.75 -6.53
CA PHE A 110 -14.68 -8.80 -7.86
C PHE A 110 -15.76 -8.72 -8.96
N LEU A 111 -15.51 -7.89 -9.97
CA LEU A 111 -16.44 -7.62 -11.06
C LEU A 111 -15.90 -8.13 -12.40
N ASN A 112 -14.70 -7.70 -12.77
CA ASN A 112 -14.14 -7.93 -14.10
C ASN A 112 -12.61 -7.93 -14.06
N ASN A 113 -11.98 -8.60 -15.02
CA ASN A 113 -10.56 -8.50 -15.34
C ASN A 113 -10.45 -8.22 -16.86
N PHE A 114 -9.51 -7.34 -17.23
CA PHE A 114 -9.14 -7.06 -18.62
C PHE A 114 -7.64 -7.25 -18.84
N ASN A 115 -7.25 -8.01 -19.88
CA ASN A 115 -5.85 -8.22 -20.24
C ASN A 115 -5.37 -7.12 -21.21
N ILE A 116 -4.21 -6.54 -20.93
CA ILE A 116 -3.49 -5.70 -21.89
C ILE A 116 -2.84 -6.64 -22.92
N GLU A 117 -3.11 -6.42 -24.20
CA GLU A 117 -2.52 -7.19 -25.30
C GLU A 117 -1.35 -6.41 -25.93
N GLY A 118 -0.28 -7.10 -26.33
CA GLY A 118 0.87 -6.42 -26.93
C GLY A 118 2.03 -7.37 -27.20
N ALA A 119 3.15 -6.83 -27.71
CA ALA A 119 4.39 -7.58 -27.85
C ALA A 119 5.05 -7.81 -26.48
N ASN A 120 5.09 -6.76 -25.65
CA ASN A 120 5.52 -6.78 -24.27
C ASN A 120 4.43 -6.11 -23.42
N PRO A 121 3.30 -6.78 -23.15
CA PRO A 121 2.22 -6.17 -22.38
C PRO A 121 2.70 -5.86 -20.95
N GLY A 122 2.25 -4.75 -20.39
CA GLY A 122 2.54 -4.30 -19.03
C GLY A 122 1.41 -3.40 -18.53
N SER A 123 1.27 -3.29 -17.22
CA SER A 123 0.21 -2.53 -16.56
C SER A 123 0.69 -2.02 -15.21
N GLU A 124 1.22 -0.82 -15.19
CA GLU A 124 1.92 -0.24 -14.05
C GLU A 124 1.02 0.80 -13.35
N ILE A 125 1.02 2.06 -13.79
CA ILE A 125 0.18 3.12 -13.21
C ILE A 125 -1.13 3.34 -13.97
N LEU A 126 -2.21 3.62 -13.22
CA LEU A 126 -3.55 3.94 -13.73
C LEU A 126 -4.00 5.37 -13.50
N ALA A 127 -4.74 5.91 -14.47
CA ALA A 127 -5.51 7.13 -14.32
C ALA A 127 -6.90 7.00 -14.96
N HIS A 128 -7.92 7.67 -14.40
CA HIS A 128 -9.31 7.59 -14.89
C HIS A 128 -9.90 8.97 -15.20
N ASP A 129 -10.54 9.10 -16.36
CA ASP A 129 -11.35 10.25 -16.73
C ASP A 129 -12.85 9.94 -16.71
N ALA A 130 -13.54 10.50 -15.72
CA ALA A 130 -14.99 10.39 -15.57
C ALA A 130 -15.81 11.06 -16.70
N VAL A 131 -15.24 12.02 -17.44
CA VAL A 131 -15.97 12.78 -18.47
C VAL A 131 -16.00 12.03 -19.79
N SER A 132 -14.85 11.52 -20.24
CA SER A 132 -14.74 10.70 -21.44
C SER A 132 -14.99 9.21 -21.19
N GLU A 133 -15.14 8.80 -19.92
CA GLU A 133 -15.29 7.41 -19.48
C GLU A 133 -14.13 6.54 -19.96
N ARG A 134 -12.90 7.01 -19.72
CA ARG A 134 -11.66 6.35 -20.15
C ARG A 134 -10.77 5.98 -18.97
N LEU A 135 -10.09 4.86 -19.14
CA LEU A 135 -8.98 4.44 -18.28
C LEU A 135 -7.68 4.56 -19.08
N PHE A 136 -6.66 5.13 -18.46
CA PHE A 136 -5.32 5.26 -19.00
C PHE A 136 -4.39 4.36 -18.21
N VAL A 137 -3.59 3.55 -18.89
CA VAL A 137 -2.67 2.59 -18.28
C VAL A 137 -1.27 2.85 -18.80
N MET A 138 -0.31 3.09 -17.91
CA MET A 138 1.10 3.06 -18.28
C MET A 138 1.50 1.62 -18.58
N ASN A 139 2.05 1.42 -19.77
CA ASN A 139 2.58 0.14 -20.23
C ASN A 139 4.11 0.24 -20.24
N SER A 140 4.73 -0.08 -19.10
CA SER A 140 6.19 -0.09 -18.89
C SER A 140 6.92 -0.87 -19.98
N GLY A 141 6.36 -2.02 -20.40
CA GLY A 141 6.93 -2.92 -21.41
C GLY A 141 7.03 -2.36 -22.85
N ASN A 142 6.28 -1.31 -23.21
CA ASN A 142 6.26 -0.75 -24.57
C ASN A 142 6.47 0.77 -24.67
N ALA A 143 6.83 1.46 -23.58
CA ALA A 143 6.90 2.93 -23.55
C ALA A 143 5.64 3.58 -24.15
N SER A 144 4.47 3.25 -23.59
CA SER A 144 3.20 3.69 -24.15
C SER A 144 2.12 3.86 -23.10
N VAL A 145 1.11 4.67 -23.42
CA VAL A 145 -0.11 4.74 -22.62
C VAL A 145 -1.25 4.03 -23.36
N GLU A 146 -1.80 2.98 -22.76
CA GLU A 146 -3.01 2.33 -23.25
C GLU A 146 -4.23 3.18 -22.89
N ILE A 147 -5.09 3.43 -23.87
CA ILE A 147 -6.33 4.20 -23.71
C ILE A 147 -7.50 3.25 -23.88
N LEU A 148 -8.20 2.97 -22.78
CA LEU A 148 -9.27 1.98 -22.71
C LEU A 148 -10.64 2.66 -22.57
N ASP A 149 -11.65 2.08 -23.21
CA ASP A 149 -13.06 2.41 -23.01
C ASP A 149 -13.53 1.82 -21.69
N PHE A 150 -13.89 2.69 -20.75
CA PHE A 150 -14.36 2.36 -19.41
C PHE A 150 -15.83 2.74 -19.20
N SER A 151 -16.57 3.07 -20.28
CA SER A 151 -18.00 3.40 -20.23
C SER A 151 -18.88 2.23 -19.76
N ASP A 152 -18.42 0.99 -19.97
CA ASP A 152 -18.96 -0.22 -19.35
C ASP A 152 -17.83 -1.00 -18.64
N PRO A 153 -17.67 -0.83 -17.32
CA PRO A 153 -16.60 -1.50 -16.55
C PRO A 153 -16.61 -3.03 -16.61
N GLN A 154 -17.70 -3.66 -17.06
CA GLN A 154 -17.78 -5.10 -17.29
C GLN A 154 -17.31 -5.54 -18.68
N ASN A 155 -17.13 -4.59 -19.60
CA ASN A 155 -16.81 -4.84 -21.01
C ASN A 155 -15.76 -3.83 -21.50
N ILE A 156 -14.62 -3.77 -20.82
CA ILE A 156 -13.49 -2.90 -21.17
C ILE A 156 -12.94 -3.28 -22.55
N THR A 157 -12.61 -2.29 -23.37
CA THR A 157 -11.96 -2.51 -24.68
C THR A 157 -10.90 -1.44 -24.95
N THR A 158 -9.85 -1.78 -25.70
CA THR A 158 -8.85 -0.80 -26.14
C THR A 158 -9.40 0.15 -27.19
N ILE A 159 -9.27 1.46 -26.97
CA ILE A 159 -9.58 2.51 -27.96
C ILE A 159 -8.36 2.76 -28.84
N SER A 160 -7.21 2.99 -28.22
CA SER A 160 -5.95 3.34 -28.87
C SER A 160 -4.78 3.19 -27.91
N THR A 161 -3.56 3.21 -28.44
CA THR A 161 -2.31 3.24 -27.68
C THR A 161 -1.53 4.48 -28.08
N ALA A 162 -1.11 5.29 -27.11
CA ALA A 162 -0.26 6.45 -27.33
C ALA A 162 1.20 6.03 -27.22
N ASP A 163 1.92 6.09 -28.34
CA ASP A 163 3.33 5.69 -28.45
C ASP A 163 4.26 6.80 -27.92
N LEU A 164 5.04 6.48 -26.88
CA LEU A 164 6.03 7.38 -26.27
C LEU A 164 7.48 7.02 -26.65
N SER A 165 7.70 6.01 -27.50
CA SER A 165 9.04 5.48 -27.86
C SER A 165 9.97 6.51 -28.52
N THR A 166 9.43 7.65 -28.98
CA THR A 166 10.23 8.78 -29.51
C THR A 166 10.71 9.75 -28.43
N HIS A 167 10.31 9.53 -27.18
CA HIS A 167 10.60 10.35 -26.00
C HIS A 167 11.34 9.60 -24.90
N GLY A 168 11.16 8.28 -24.80
CA GLY A 168 11.86 7.37 -23.89
C GLY A 168 11.84 5.93 -24.41
N GLU A 169 12.59 5.03 -23.77
CA GLU A 169 12.54 3.58 -24.04
C GLU A 169 11.56 2.84 -23.12
N SER A 170 11.17 3.46 -22.00
CA SER A 170 10.10 3.01 -21.10
C SER A 170 9.33 4.23 -20.57
N GLY A 171 8.28 3.96 -19.80
CA GLY A 171 7.59 4.94 -18.95
C GLY A 171 7.20 4.24 -17.65
N THR A 172 6.96 5.02 -16.61
CA THR A 172 6.73 4.56 -15.24
C THR A 172 5.38 5.01 -14.70
N SER A 173 4.94 6.23 -15.05
CA SER A 173 3.75 6.82 -14.43
C SER A 173 2.87 7.60 -15.41
N VAL A 174 1.56 7.57 -15.15
CA VAL A 174 0.54 8.32 -15.88
C VAL A 174 -0.40 9.02 -14.91
N ALA A 175 -0.75 10.26 -15.20
CA ALA A 175 -1.69 11.04 -14.40
C ALA A 175 -2.71 11.76 -15.28
N TYR A 176 -3.92 11.94 -14.76
CA TYR A 176 -5.01 12.65 -15.43
C TYR A 176 -5.58 13.78 -14.55
N HIS A 177 -5.81 14.94 -15.15
CA HIS A 177 -6.57 16.02 -14.52
C HIS A 177 -7.28 16.91 -15.55
N ASN A 178 -8.62 17.01 -15.47
CA ASN A 178 -9.44 17.96 -16.23
C ASN A 178 -9.14 18.04 -17.75
N GLY A 179 -9.06 16.87 -18.41
CA GLY A 179 -8.82 16.74 -19.85
C GLY A 179 -7.34 16.74 -20.26
N ILE A 180 -6.43 16.84 -19.28
CA ILE A 180 -4.99 16.75 -19.48
C ILE A 180 -4.53 15.37 -19.02
N LEU A 181 -3.84 14.66 -19.91
CA LEU A 181 -3.10 13.45 -19.61
C LEU A 181 -1.61 13.79 -19.57
N ALA A 182 -0.89 13.31 -18.56
CA ALA A 182 0.57 13.41 -18.49
C ALA A 182 1.14 12.00 -18.28
N ALA A 183 2.29 11.72 -18.88
CA ALA A 183 2.99 10.45 -18.75
C ALA A 183 4.50 10.69 -18.66
N THR A 184 5.21 9.89 -17.87
CA THR A 184 6.67 9.90 -17.86
C THR A 184 7.22 9.17 -19.08
N ALA A 185 8.42 9.56 -19.49
CA ALA A 185 9.20 8.87 -20.50
C ALA A 185 10.66 8.82 -20.03
N VAL A 186 11.16 7.61 -19.82
CA VAL A 186 12.49 7.34 -19.27
C VAL A 186 13.45 7.03 -20.42
N PRO A 187 14.62 7.71 -20.51
CA PRO A 187 15.59 7.45 -21.56
C PRO A 187 16.28 6.10 -21.39
N THR A 188 16.92 5.58 -22.44
CA THR A 188 17.68 4.31 -22.39
C THR A 188 18.72 4.27 -21.27
N ASP A 189 19.36 5.42 -21.01
CA ASP A 189 20.30 5.60 -19.92
C ASP A 189 19.56 6.32 -18.80
N LYS A 190 19.08 5.58 -17.79
CA LYS A 190 18.25 6.10 -16.69
C LYS A 190 18.90 7.23 -15.91
N THR A 191 20.24 7.30 -15.94
CA THR A 191 21.02 8.38 -15.31
C THR A 191 20.90 9.74 -16.01
N GLN A 192 20.31 9.77 -17.22
CA GLN A 192 20.03 11.01 -17.94
C GLN A 192 18.63 11.53 -17.61
N ASN A 193 18.46 12.85 -17.72
CA ASN A 193 17.16 13.49 -17.57
C ASN A 193 16.09 12.86 -18.48
N GLY A 194 14.96 12.49 -17.89
CA GLY A 194 13.78 12.03 -18.60
C GLY A 194 12.84 13.16 -19.01
N MET A 195 11.63 12.78 -19.40
CA MET A 195 10.61 13.72 -19.86
C MET A 195 9.24 13.47 -19.26
N VAL A 196 8.42 14.52 -19.22
CA VAL A 196 6.96 14.40 -19.14
C VAL A 196 6.35 14.73 -20.49
N VAL A 197 5.48 13.85 -20.96
CA VAL A 197 4.72 13.98 -22.20
C VAL A 197 3.27 14.33 -21.86
N PHE A 198 2.84 15.53 -22.24
CA PHE A 198 1.46 15.99 -22.08
C PHE A 198 0.64 15.67 -23.31
N MET A 199 -0.54 15.10 -23.11
CA MET A 199 -1.47 14.65 -24.14
C MET A 199 -2.90 15.13 -23.82
N ASP A 200 -3.75 15.13 -24.85
CA ASP A 200 -5.20 15.09 -24.61
C ASP A 200 -5.67 13.66 -24.30
N VAL A 201 -6.96 13.52 -23.98
CA VAL A 201 -7.58 12.23 -23.64
C VAL A 201 -7.56 11.22 -24.80
N ASP A 202 -7.34 11.66 -26.05
CA ASP A 202 -7.20 10.80 -27.23
C ASP A 202 -5.74 10.36 -27.47
N GLY A 203 -4.82 10.71 -26.57
CA GLY A 203 -3.40 10.39 -26.69
C GLY A 203 -2.65 11.29 -27.67
N THR A 204 -3.23 12.42 -28.07
CA THR A 204 -2.54 13.36 -28.96
C THR A 204 -1.56 14.19 -28.13
N ILE A 205 -0.27 14.02 -28.40
CA ILE A 205 0.81 14.79 -27.76
C ILE A 205 0.67 16.29 -28.05
N GLN A 206 0.69 17.10 -26.99
CA GLN A 206 0.54 18.56 -27.03
C GLN A 206 1.84 19.28 -26.71
N SER A 207 2.60 18.78 -25.74
CA SER A 207 3.90 19.31 -25.33
C SER A 207 4.73 18.24 -24.63
N THR A 208 6.05 18.41 -24.64
CA THR A 208 6.97 17.61 -23.85
C THR A 208 7.93 18.52 -23.09
N LEU A 209 8.30 18.13 -21.88
CA LEU A 209 9.21 18.89 -21.02
C LEU A 209 10.26 17.95 -20.44
N THR A 210 11.52 18.39 -20.40
CA THR A 210 12.59 17.64 -19.74
C THR A 210 12.49 17.82 -18.23
N VAL A 211 12.62 16.74 -17.48
CA VAL A 211 12.59 16.71 -16.01
C VAL A 211 13.92 16.16 -15.44
N GLY A 212 13.94 15.65 -14.21
CA GLY A 212 15.12 15.04 -13.59
C GLY A 212 15.47 13.67 -14.18
N ALA A 213 16.54 13.05 -13.70
CA ALA A 213 16.92 11.69 -14.06
C ALA A 213 15.94 10.68 -13.46
N LEU A 214 15.57 9.66 -14.23
CA LEU A 214 14.57 8.65 -13.87
C LEU A 214 13.29 9.25 -13.25
N PRO A 215 12.44 9.93 -14.03
CA PRO A 215 11.17 10.41 -13.53
C PRO A 215 10.25 9.23 -13.27
N ASP A 216 10.08 8.88 -12.00
CA ASP A 216 9.27 7.74 -11.60
C ASP A 216 7.78 8.14 -11.50
N MET A 217 7.38 8.79 -10.41
CA MET A 217 5.99 9.12 -10.16
C MET A 217 5.59 10.55 -10.60
N ILE A 218 4.38 10.70 -11.14
CA ILE A 218 3.77 12.02 -11.41
C ILE A 218 2.39 12.21 -10.80
N THR A 219 2.12 13.43 -10.31
CA THR A 219 0.79 13.78 -9.79
C THR A 219 0.42 15.24 -10.00
N PHE A 220 -0.87 15.50 -10.23
CA PHE A 220 -1.40 16.86 -10.32
C PHE A 220 -1.72 17.38 -8.92
N SER A 221 -1.36 18.65 -8.68
CA SER A 221 -1.92 19.40 -7.55
C SER A 221 -3.47 19.42 -7.59
N PRO A 222 -4.16 19.41 -6.44
CA PRO A 222 -5.63 19.35 -6.41
C PRO A 222 -6.35 20.47 -7.15
N ASP A 223 -5.75 21.66 -7.24
CA ASP A 223 -6.29 22.80 -8.00
C ASP A 223 -5.94 22.78 -9.50
N GLY A 224 -5.14 21.81 -9.94
CA GLY A 224 -4.78 21.57 -11.34
C GLY A 224 -3.78 22.59 -11.90
N THR A 225 -3.13 23.38 -11.04
CA THR A 225 -2.23 24.45 -11.47
C THR A 225 -0.78 23.98 -11.63
N MET A 226 -0.42 22.86 -11.00
CA MET A 226 0.91 22.26 -11.04
C MET A 226 0.83 20.75 -11.32
N LEU A 227 1.83 20.22 -12.03
CA LEU A 227 2.20 18.80 -12.04
C LEU A 227 3.53 18.64 -11.29
N LEU A 228 3.61 17.69 -10.36
CA LEU A 228 4.81 17.34 -9.61
C LEU A 228 5.34 16.00 -10.13
N VAL A 229 6.66 15.86 -10.14
CA VAL A 229 7.38 14.68 -10.64
C VAL A 229 8.46 14.31 -9.64
N ALA A 230 8.41 13.10 -9.10
CA ALA A 230 9.51 12.50 -8.39
C ALA A 230 10.53 12.01 -9.41
N ASN A 231 11.80 12.32 -9.18
CA ASN A 231 12.87 11.90 -10.08
C ASN A 231 13.91 11.25 -9.17
N GLU A 232 13.92 9.92 -9.17
CA GLU A 232 14.72 9.11 -8.25
C GLU A 232 16.20 9.51 -8.34
N GLY A 233 16.72 9.58 -9.57
CA GLY A 233 18.13 9.87 -9.78
C GLY A 233 19.04 8.69 -9.47
N GLU A 234 18.56 7.45 -9.64
CA GLU A 234 19.34 6.24 -9.41
C GLU A 234 20.68 6.19 -10.20
N PRO A 235 21.70 5.53 -9.64
CA PRO A 235 22.96 5.28 -10.32
C PRO A 235 22.84 4.28 -11.47
N ASN A 236 23.86 4.24 -12.32
CA ASN A 236 24.04 3.10 -13.24
C ASN A 236 24.53 1.86 -12.49
N GLY A 237 24.37 0.66 -13.09
CA GLY A 237 24.73 -0.61 -12.44
C GLY A 237 26.18 -0.69 -11.92
N ASP A 238 27.12 -0.06 -12.62
CA ASP A 238 28.53 0.01 -12.21
C ASP A 238 28.86 1.16 -11.22
N TYR A 239 27.85 1.88 -10.73
CA TYR A 239 27.94 2.96 -9.74
C TYR A 239 28.96 4.07 -10.12
N THR A 240 29.23 4.24 -11.42
CA THR A 240 30.20 5.22 -11.93
C THR A 240 29.58 6.56 -12.27
N ILE A 241 28.25 6.58 -12.46
CA ILE A 241 27.42 7.74 -12.70
C ILE A 241 26.23 7.62 -11.73
N ASP A 242 26.17 8.57 -10.82
CA ASP A 242 25.18 8.64 -9.75
C ASP A 242 24.59 10.08 -9.78
N PRO A 243 23.47 10.29 -10.48
CA PRO A 243 22.80 11.58 -10.55
C PRO A 243 22.32 12.07 -9.17
N GLU A 244 21.91 13.32 -9.07
CA GLU A 244 21.21 13.80 -7.88
C GLU A 244 19.71 13.56 -8.05
N GLY A 245 19.07 12.95 -7.04
CA GLY A 245 17.62 12.89 -6.96
C GLY A 245 17.00 14.29 -6.85
N SER A 246 15.78 14.45 -7.38
CA SER A 246 15.15 15.76 -7.45
C SER A 246 13.63 15.71 -7.56
N ILE A 247 12.97 16.83 -7.26
CA ILE A 247 11.53 16.98 -7.46
C ILE A 247 11.30 18.07 -8.52
N SER A 248 10.67 17.71 -9.64
CA SER A 248 10.34 18.67 -10.70
C SER A 248 8.90 19.14 -10.56
N ILE A 249 8.68 20.46 -10.60
CA ILE A 249 7.37 21.10 -10.51
C ILE A 249 7.11 21.87 -11.80
N ILE A 250 6.00 21.56 -12.47
CA ILE A 250 5.62 22.15 -13.76
C ILE A 250 4.41 23.05 -13.55
N ASP A 251 4.55 24.35 -13.84
CA ASP A 251 3.45 25.32 -13.81
C ASP A 251 2.57 25.18 -15.05
N LEU A 252 1.30 24.81 -14.85
CA LEU A 252 0.32 24.54 -15.91
C LEU A 252 -0.53 25.76 -16.27
N THR A 253 -0.31 26.92 -15.64
CA THR A 253 -1.17 28.11 -15.78
C THR A 253 -1.17 28.70 -17.20
N ALA A 254 -0.10 28.47 -17.98
CA ALA A 254 -0.02 28.85 -19.39
C ALA A 254 -0.91 27.98 -20.31
N GLY A 255 -1.40 26.85 -19.80
CA GLY A 255 -2.06 25.79 -20.55
C GLY A 255 -1.06 24.91 -21.30
N VAL A 256 -1.29 23.60 -21.29
CA VAL A 256 -0.37 22.55 -21.76
C VAL A 256 0.21 22.79 -23.15
N ALA A 257 -0.58 23.23 -24.13
CA ALA A 257 -0.11 23.50 -25.48
C ALA A 257 0.89 24.68 -25.60
N ASN A 258 1.04 25.51 -24.55
CA ASN A 258 1.97 26.63 -24.51
C ASN A 258 3.14 26.40 -23.53
N LEU A 259 3.23 25.22 -22.92
CA LEU A 259 4.30 24.90 -21.99
C LEU A 259 5.67 24.95 -22.67
N THR A 260 6.64 25.42 -21.90
CA THR A 260 8.04 25.52 -22.28
C THR A 260 8.91 25.09 -21.11
N GLN A 261 10.20 24.85 -21.36
CA GLN A 261 11.13 24.50 -20.28
C GLN A 261 11.23 25.59 -19.19
N ALA A 262 10.81 26.83 -19.45
CA ALA A 262 10.78 27.88 -18.44
C ALA A 262 9.69 27.68 -17.38
N ASP A 263 8.73 26.78 -17.62
CA ASP A 263 7.64 26.44 -16.72
C ASP A 263 8.01 25.29 -15.78
N VAL A 264 9.20 24.69 -15.94
CA VAL A 264 9.73 23.64 -15.06
C VAL A 264 10.65 24.24 -14.01
N THR A 265 10.38 23.93 -12.75
CA THR A 265 11.26 24.23 -11.61
C THR A 265 11.77 22.92 -11.01
N HIS A 266 13.08 22.77 -10.88
CA HIS A 266 13.70 21.64 -10.19
C HIS A 266 14.03 22.02 -8.76
N LEU A 267 13.64 21.17 -7.82
CA LEU A 267 14.04 21.25 -6.43
C LEU A 267 15.11 20.19 -6.17
N ASP A 268 16.26 20.63 -5.67
CA ASP A 268 17.41 19.80 -5.31
C ASP A 268 17.52 19.64 -3.78
N PHE A 269 18.36 18.68 -3.36
CA PHE A 269 18.67 18.41 -1.96
C PHE A 269 19.99 19.03 -1.49
N ASN A 270 20.63 19.92 -2.27
CA ASN A 270 21.98 20.41 -1.96
C ASN A 270 22.06 21.16 -0.62
N ALA A 271 20.94 21.72 -0.14
CA ALA A 271 20.84 22.34 1.18
C ALA A 271 21.03 21.35 2.35
N PHE A 272 20.89 20.05 2.10
CA PHE A 272 21.00 18.96 3.07
C PHE A 272 22.36 18.25 3.01
N ASP A 273 23.20 18.46 1.98
CA ASP A 273 24.54 17.84 1.89
C ASP A 273 25.41 18.11 3.11
N ALA A 274 25.33 19.32 3.67
CA ALA A 274 26.10 19.68 4.87
C ALA A 274 25.52 19.07 6.17
N GLN A 275 24.39 18.38 6.10
CA GLN A 275 23.63 17.83 7.23
C GLN A 275 23.71 16.30 7.33
N GLU A 276 24.48 15.63 6.46
CA GLU A 276 24.60 14.17 6.41
C GLU A 276 24.72 13.50 7.80
N ALA A 277 25.67 13.96 8.63
CA ALA A 277 25.88 13.37 9.96
C ALA A 277 24.67 13.53 10.90
N GLN A 278 23.92 14.63 10.77
CA GLN A 278 22.71 14.84 11.56
C GLN A 278 21.56 13.96 11.04
N LEU A 279 21.38 13.90 9.72
CA LEU A 279 20.36 13.03 9.09
C LEU A 279 20.57 11.56 9.46
N LYS A 280 21.81 11.06 9.41
CA LYS A 280 22.18 9.72 9.88
C LYS A 280 21.86 9.51 11.36
N THR A 281 22.15 10.50 12.20
CA THR A 281 21.83 10.44 13.65
C THR A 281 20.32 10.41 13.90
N ASP A 282 19.54 11.06 13.04
CA ASP A 282 18.07 11.12 13.15
C ASP A 282 17.39 9.87 12.57
N GLY A 283 18.14 8.98 11.89
CA GLY A 283 17.65 7.71 11.36
C GLY A 283 17.37 7.70 9.86
N VAL A 284 17.82 8.71 9.11
CA VAL A 284 17.80 8.68 7.64
C VAL A 284 18.96 7.84 7.15
N ARG A 285 18.69 6.86 6.27
CA ARG A 285 19.73 6.03 5.67
C ARG A 285 20.42 6.83 4.56
N ILE A 286 21.73 7.04 4.70
CA ILE A 286 22.59 7.65 3.68
C ILE A 286 23.85 6.78 3.52
N PHE A 287 23.91 5.95 2.48
CA PHE A 287 24.84 4.81 2.49
C PHE A 287 25.49 4.49 1.13
N GLY A 288 25.02 5.11 0.06
CA GLY A 288 25.51 4.99 -1.30
C GLY A 288 27.03 5.19 -1.40
N PRO A 289 27.74 4.36 -2.19
CA PRO A 289 29.20 4.40 -2.34
C PRO A 289 29.77 5.77 -2.74
N GLY A 290 30.19 6.56 -1.75
CA GLY A 290 30.81 7.86 -1.96
C GLY A 290 29.86 8.97 -2.41
N ALA A 291 28.54 8.73 -2.25
CA ALA A 291 27.48 9.68 -2.58
C ALA A 291 27.46 10.88 -1.63
N THR A 292 27.02 12.04 -2.12
CA THR A 292 26.50 13.11 -1.25
C THR A 292 25.08 12.78 -0.80
N VAL A 293 24.52 13.52 0.15
CA VAL A 293 23.08 13.39 0.49
C VAL A 293 22.22 13.61 -0.76
N SER A 294 22.57 14.55 -1.62
CA SER A 294 21.76 14.83 -2.82
C SER A 294 21.79 13.71 -3.86
N GLN A 295 22.88 12.94 -3.94
CA GLN A 295 22.97 11.76 -4.81
C GLN A 295 22.28 10.56 -4.18
N ASP A 296 22.38 10.44 -2.86
CA ASP A 296 21.83 9.30 -2.14
C ASP A 296 20.32 9.37 -1.92
N LEU A 297 19.70 10.54 -1.99
CA LEU A 297 18.26 10.65 -1.81
C LEU A 297 17.53 10.35 -3.12
N GLU A 298 16.69 9.31 -3.13
CA GLU A 298 15.92 8.84 -4.28
C GLU A 298 14.41 9.11 -4.05
N PRO A 299 13.84 10.21 -4.60
CA PRO A 299 12.40 10.49 -4.50
C PRO A 299 11.55 9.53 -5.33
N GLU A 300 10.58 8.90 -4.67
CA GLU A 300 9.74 7.84 -5.25
C GLU A 300 8.32 8.31 -5.52
N TYR A 301 7.49 8.46 -4.49
CA TYR A 301 6.06 8.73 -4.63
C TYR A 301 5.64 10.06 -3.99
N ILE A 302 4.66 10.77 -4.58
CA ILE A 302 4.23 12.11 -4.13
C ILE A 302 2.75 12.16 -3.72
N THR A 303 2.46 12.75 -2.55
CA THR A 303 1.12 13.21 -2.21
C THR A 303 1.06 14.72 -1.99
N VAL A 304 -0.02 15.36 -2.43
CA VAL A 304 -0.21 16.82 -2.36
C VAL A 304 -1.37 17.16 -1.43
N SER A 305 -1.12 18.09 -0.51
CA SER A 305 -2.13 18.64 0.39
C SER A 305 -3.34 19.21 -0.36
N ALA A 306 -4.53 19.09 0.24
CA ALA A 306 -5.80 19.50 -0.38
C ALA A 306 -5.89 20.99 -0.77
N ASP A 307 -5.03 21.85 -0.24
CA ASP A 307 -4.95 23.28 -0.56
C ASP A 307 -3.82 23.63 -1.55
N SER A 308 -3.17 22.61 -2.13
CA SER A 308 -2.03 22.74 -3.06
C SER A 308 -0.85 23.54 -2.50
N GLN A 309 -0.68 23.64 -1.18
CA GLN A 309 0.43 24.42 -0.57
C GLN A 309 1.64 23.58 -0.17
N LYS A 310 1.44 22.29 0.10
CA LYS A 310 2.48 21.35 0.50
C LYS A 310 2.40 20.04 -0.28
N ALA A 311 3.54 19.40 -0.45
CA ALA A 311 3.64 18.01 -0.86
C ALA A 311 4.57 17.23 0.10
N TRP A 312 4.36 15.92 0.14
CA TRP A 312 5.21 14.96 0.82
C TRP A 312 5.67 13.93 -0.19
N VAL A 313 6.95 13.59 -0.16
CA VAL A 313 7.59 12.69 -1.13
C VAL A 313 8.33 11.59 -0.39
N THR A 314 8.08 10.33 -0.71
CA THR A 314 8.83 9.21 -0.13
C THR A 314 10.26 9.19 -0.64
N LEU A 315 11.16 8.73 0.21
CA LEU A 315 12.57 8.51 -0.04
C LEU A 315 12.84 7.08 0.45
N GLN A 316 12.47 6.10 -0.37
CA GLN A 316 12.19 4.73 0.03
C GLN A 316 13.42 4.07 0.65
N GLU A 317 14.52 4.02 -0.09
CA GLU A 317 15.82 3.45 0.31
C GLU A 317 16.36 4.20 1.52
N ASN A 318 16.03 5.50 1.64
CA ASN A 318 16.48 6.34 2.75
C ASN A 318 15.64 6.19 4.02
N ASN A 319 14.53 5.44 3.96
CA ASN A 319 13.55 5.27 5.04
C ASN A 319 13.04 6.63 5.59
N ALA A 320 12.72 7.54 4.67
CA ALA A 320 12.41 8.94 5.00
C ALA A 320 11.31 9.54 4.10
N ILE A 321 10.84 10.73 4.48
CA ILE A 321 9.90 11.55 3.68
C ILE A 321 10.45 12.97 3.54
N ALA A 322 10.54 13.48 2.31
CA ALA A 322 10.80 14.89 2.04
C ALA A 322 9.52 15.74 2.13
N VAL A 323 9.61 16.91 2.75
CA VAL A 323 8.49 17.88 2.87
C VAL A 323 8.74 19.08 1.97
N VAL A 324 7.81 19.34 1.04
CA VAL A 324 7.92 20.42 0.05
C VAL A 324 6.93 21.53 0.35
N ASP A 325 7.41 22.78 0.40
CA ASP A 325 6.57 23.98 0.35
C ASP A 325 6.41 24.43 -1.10
N LEU A 326 5.19 24.26 -1.64
CA LEU A 326 4.86 24.56 -3.03
C LEU A 326 4.66 26.05 -3.29
N ALA A 327 4.47 26.86 -2.25
CA ALA A 327 4.41 28.31 -2.40
C ALA A 327 5.81 28.93 -2.44
N ALA A 328 6.74 28.39 -1.65
CA ALA A 328 8.14 28.79 -1.64
C ALA A 328 8.97 28.11 -2.75
N MET A 329 8.46 27.02 -3.33
CA MET A 329 9.18 26.15 -4.26
C MET A 329 10.50 25.65 -3.63
N GLN A 330 10.38 24.96 -2.49
CA GLN A 330 11.53 24.53 -1.71
C GLN A 330 11.25 23.23 -0.95
N ILE A 331 12.24 22.33 -0.91
CA ILE A 331 12.29 21.22 0.04
C ILE A 331 12.72 21.77 1.41
N THR A 332 11.85 21.59 2.39
CA THR A 332 11.96 22.24 3.70
C THR A 332 12.50 21.34 4.79
N GLU A 333 12.30 20.03 4.67
CA GLU A 333 12.62 19.05 5.71
C GLU A 333 12.74 17.64 5.11
N ILE A 334 13.54 16.80 5.76
CA ILE A 334 13.60 15.35 5.56
C ILE A 334 13.23 14.72 6.90
N LEU A 335 12.14 13.95 6.91
CA LEU A 335 11.59 13.31 8.10
C LEU A 335 12.00 11.84 8.12
N PRO A 336 12.76 11.37 9.13
CA PRO A 336 13.05 9.94 9.30
C PRO A 336 11.80 9.21 9.79
N LEU A 337 11.63 7.95 9.36
CA LEU A 337 10.47 7.13 9.74
C LEU A 337 10.71 6.29 10.99
N GLY A 338 11.97 6.15 11.40
CA GLY A 338 12.37 5.23 12.47
C GLY A 338 12.25 3.78 12.01
N TYR A 339 12.13 2.86 12.96
CA TYR A 339 12.15 1.42 12.69
C TYR A 339 11.09 0.69 13.51
N LYS A 340 10.55 -0.37 12.93
CA LYS A 340 9.59 -1.27 13.56
C LYS A 340 10.32 -2.27 14.45
N ASP A 341 9.90 -2.41 15.70
CA ASP A 341 10.52 -3.35 16.65
C ASP A 341 9.81 -4.71 16.59
N HIS A 342 10.44 -5.72 15.97
CA HIS A 342 9.88 -7.07 15.83
C HIS A 342 9.99 -7.91 17.10
N SER A 343 10.59 -7.38 18.17
CA SER A 343 10.57 -8.03 19.49
C SER A 343 9.23 -7.86 20.21
N LEU A 344 8.36 -6.95 19.72
CA LEU A 344 7.05 -6.66 20.30
C LEU A 344 5.97 -7.61 19.74
N PRO A 345 5.08 -8.18 20.58
CA PRO A 345 4.07 -9.16 20.16
C PRO A 345 3.22 -8.75 18.95
N GLU A 346 2.83 -7.47 18.88
CA GLU A 346 2.05 -6.92 17.78
C GLU A 346 2.76 -6.96 16.41
N ASN A 347 4.10 -7.06 16.41
CA ASN A 347 4.97 -7.02 15.24
C ASN A 347 5.59 -8.38 14.91
N ALA A 348 4.98 -9.48 15.33
CA ALA A 348 5.42 -10.82 14.94
C ALA A 348 5.44 -10.97 13.41
N LEU A 349 6.33 -11.80 12.89
CA LEU A 349 6.47 -12.06 11.46
C LEU A 349 6.97 -13.49 11.23
N ASP A 350 6.72 -13.99 10.03
CA ASP A 350 7.37 -15.20 9.54
C ASP A 350 8.64 -14.83 8.77
N THR A 351 9.77 -15.43 9.16
CA THR A 351 11.13 -15.04 8.72
C THR A 351 11.82 -16.06 7.83
N SER A 352 11.20 -17.19 7.53
CA SER A 352 11.89 -18.30 6.85
C SER A 352 10.96 -19.14 6.00
N ASN A 353 11.42 -19.47 4.79
CA ASN A 353 10.73 -20.37 3.86
C ASN A 353 11.13 -21.85 4.03
N GLU A 354 11.95 -22.20 5.04
CA GLU A 354 12.48 -23.55 5.22
C GLU A 354 11.52 -24.51 5.96
N GLN A 355 10.53 -23.95 6.66
CA GLN A 355 9.49 -24.71 7.36
C GLN A 355 8.23 -24.87 6.50
N ASP A 356 7.54 -26.01 6.66
CA ASP A 356 6.27 -26.30 5.96
C ASP A 356 5.02 -25.73 6.66
N PHE A 357 5.22 -24.89 7.69
CA PHE A 357 4.18 -24.18 8.42
C PHE A 357 4.57 -22.70 8.57
N ILE A 358 3.59 -21.85 8.83
CA ILE A 358 3.77 -20.43 9.12
C ILE A 358 4.11 -20.30 10.61
N PHE A 359 5.15 -19.53 10.93
CA PHE A 359 5.67 -19.31 12.28
C PHE A 359 5.76 -17.81 12.55
N MET A 360 4.65 -17.22 13.01
CA MET A 360 4.52 -15.80 13.32
C MET A 360 5.12 -15.51 14.70
N ALA A 361 6.43 -15.26 14.75
CA ALA A 361 7.19 -15.11 15.98
C ALA A 361 7.84 -13.73 16.15
N ASN A 362 8.31 -13.46 17.36
CA ASN A 362 9.06 -12.25 17.68
C ASN A 362 10.56 -12.50 17.65
N TRP A 363 11.29 -11.53 17.10
CA TRP A 363 12.74 -11.63 16.88
C TRP A 363 13.45 -10.35 17.33
N PRO A 364 14.71 -10.43 17.76
CA PRO A 364 15.49 -9.26 18.20
C PRO A 364 16.02 -8.46 17.00
N ILE A 365 15.14 -8.12 16.07
CA ILE A 365 15.45 -7.40 14.82
C ILE A 365 14.54 -6.18 14.68
N LYS A 366 14.92 -5.29 13.78
CA LYS A 366 14.14 -4.11 13.42
C LYS A 366 13.76 -4.15 11.94
N GLY A 367 12.53 -3.77 11.62
CA GLY A 367 12.05 -3.60 10.24
C GLY A 367 12.20 -2.15 9.79
N MET A 368 12.70 -1.93 8.58
CA MET A 368 12.79 -0.60 7.97
C MET A 368 11.48 -0.31 7.21
N TYR A 369 10.83 0.84 7.46
CA TYR A 369 9.52 1.11 6.88
C TYR A 369 9.57 1.29 5.36
N MET A 370 10.54 2.06 4.87
CA MET A 370 10.90 2.17 3.44
C MET A 370 9.68 2.17 2.51
N PRO A 371 8.86 3.22 2.58
CA PRO A 371 7.60 3.20 1.88
C PRO A 371 7.76 3.58 0.42
N ASP A 372 7.16 2.78 -0.45
CA ASP A 372 6.92 3.13 -1.85
C ASP A 372 5.83 4.22 -1.90
N ALA A 373 4.56 3.81 -1.85
CA ALA A 373 3.48 4.76 -2.06
C ALA A 373 3.09 5.55 -0.81
N ILE A 374 2.57 6.75 -1.08
CA ILE A 374 2.14 7.71 -0.06
C ILE A 374 0.81 8.37 -0.43
N ALA A 375 -0.09 8.48 0.55
CA ALA A 375 -1.34 9.22 0.44
C ALA A 375 -1.51 10.19 1.60
N SER A 376 -2.21 11.31 1.38
CA SER A 376 -2.55 12.26 2.43
C SER A 376 -4.05 12.52 2.49
N TYR A 377 -4.54 12.77 3.70
CA TYR A 377 -5.94 13.17 3.93
C TYR A 377 -6.05 14.07 5.15
N THR A 378 -7.17 14.78 5.27
CA THR A 378 -7.40 15.69 6.39
C THR A 378 -8.70 15.34 7.09
N VAL A 379 -8.59 15.00 8.37
CA VAL A 379 -9.73 14.71 9.23
C VAL A 379 -9.69 15.62 10.46
N ASN A 380 -10.83 16.22 10.79
CA ASN A 380 -10.97 17.16 11.92
C ASN A 380 -9.97 18.36 11.91
N GLY A 381 -9.45 18.73 10.73
CA GLY A 381 -8.52 19.84 10.57
C GLY A 381 -7.04 19.49 10.78
N THR A 382 -6.71 18.21 11.00
CA THR A 382 -5.34 17.70 11.01
C THR A 382 -5.10 16.90 9.74
N THR A 383 -3.97 17.15 9.07
CA THR A 383 -3.52 16.38 7.92
C THR A 383 -2.69 15.20 8.38
N TYR A 384 -2.98 14.03 7.84
CA TYR A 384 -2.24 12.80 8.06
C TYR A 384 -1.72 12.26 6.74
N ILE A 385 -0.64 11.49 6.85
CA ILE A 385 0.00 10.75 5.78
C ILE A 385 -0.22 9.26 6.04
N VAL A 386 -0.47 8.49 4.99
CA VAL A 386 -0.55 7.03 5.00
C VAL A 386 0.52 6.51 4.05
N THR A 387 1.31 5.52 4.48
CA THR A 387 2.39 4.92 3.69
C THR A 387 2.19 3.43 3.52
N ALA A 388 2.56 2.90 2.36
CA ALA A 388 2.69 1.47 2.10
C ALA A 388 4.15 1.08 2.37
N ASN A 389 4.43 0.29 3.41
CA ASN A 389 5.80 0.05 3.91
C ASN A 389 6.42 -1.19 3.25
N GLU A 390 6.89 -1.01 2.03
CA GLU A 390 7.26 -2.04 1.06
C GLU A 390 8.61 -2.68 1.39
N GLY A 391 9.72 -1.97 1.16
CA GLY A 391 11.06 -2.39 1.59
C GLY A 391 12.15 -2.49 0.54
N ASP A 392 12.06 -1.81 -0.60
CA ASP A 392 13.04 -2.04 -1.69
C ASP A 392 14.50 -1.73 -1.36
N ALA A 393 15.41 -2.62 -1.79
CA ALA A 393 16.82 -2.58 -1.45
C ALA A 393 17.66 -2.03 -2.61
N ARG A 394 18.89 -1.56 -2.33
CA ARG A 394 19.81 -1.16 -3.41
C ARG A 394 20.62 -2.34 -3.92
N GLU A 395 20.27 -2.79 -5.13
CA GLU A 395 20.92 -3.91 -5.82
C GLU A 395 21.40 -3.50 -7.24
N TYR A 396 22.73 -3.48 -7.44
CA TYR A 396 23.36 -3.08 -8.70
C TYR A 396 24.51 -4.03 -9.06
N ASP A 397 24.97 -4.03 -10.33
CA ASP A 397 26.05 -4.90 -10.82
C ASP A 397 27.33 -4.91 -9.95
N THR A 398 27.60 -3.83 -9.22
CA THR A 398 28.80 -3.65 -8.39
C THR A 398 28.53 -3.29 -6.94
N TYR A 399 27.26 -3.27 -6.52
CA TYR A 399 26.85 -2.92 -5.18
C TYR A 399 25.66 -3.78 -4.78
N GLU A 400 25.78 -4.45 -3.64
CA GLU A 400 24.78 -5.36 -3.09
C GLU A 400 24.59 -4.95 -1.63
N GLU A 401 23.38 -4.52 -1.26
CA GLU A 401 23.07 -4.19 0.12
C GLU A 401 22.58 -5.40 0.92
N GLU A 402 21.87 -6.31 0.25
CA GLU A 402 21.24 -7.46 0.87
C GLU A 402 22.28 -8.50 1.29
N VAL A 403 22.23 -8.92 2.54
CA VAL A 403 23.10 -9.97 3.09
C VAL A 403 22.32 -10.97 3.94
N ASP A 404 22.80 -12.21 3.95
CA ASP A 404 22.35 -13.22 4.90
C ASP A 404 22.94 -12.93 6.29
N LEU A 405 22.29 -13.43 7.34
CA LEU A 405 22.78 -13.27 8.71
C LEU A 405 24.19 -13.84 8.92
N GLU A 406 24.58 -14.89 8.16
CA GLU A 406 25.91 -15.51 8.27
C GLU A 406 27.06 -14.58 7.82
N ASP A 407 26.76 -13.55 7.04
CA ASP A 407 27.73 -12.55 6.59
C ASP A 407 27.93 -11.41 7.60
N LEU A 408 27.07 -11.33 8.62
CA LEU A 408 27.15 -10.33 9.68
C LEU A 408 27.82 -10.91 10.93
N MET A 409 28.82 -10.21 11.48
CA MET A 409 29.42 -10.58 12.76
C MET A 409 28.65 -9.88 13.89
N LEU A 410 27.95 -10.62 14.75
CA LEU A 410 27.14 -10.01 15.81
C LEU A 410 27.96 -9.73 17.08
N ASP A 411 27.71 -8.61 17.75
CA ASP A 411 28.33 -8.32 19.06
C ASP A 411 27.85 -9.36 20.10
N PRO A 412 28.75 -10.20 20.65
CA PRO A 412 28.39 -11.23 21.63
C PRO A 412 27.89 -10.68 22.97
N ALA A 413 28.05 -9.37 23.23
CA ALA A 413 27.46 -8.70 24.39
C ALA A 413 25.96 -8.42 24.21
N VAL A 414 25.48 -8.31 22.95
CA VAL A 414 24.07 -8.14 22.60
C VAL A 414 23.43 -9.47 22.21
N PHE A 415 24.07 -10.20 21.29
CA PHE A 415 23.59 -11.47 20.76
C PHE A 415 24.42 -12.63 21.31
N SER A 416 23.91 -13.30 22.37
CA SER A 416 24.69 -14.33 23.08
C SER A 416 24.97 -15.60 22.27
N ASN A 417 24.22 -15.84 21.20
CA ASN A 417 24.29 -17.08 20.42
C ASN A 417 23.90 -16.86 18.95
N GLN A 418 24.80 -16.25 18.17
CA GLN A 418 24.62 -16.04 16.74
C GLN A 418 24.25 -17.33 15.99
N SER A 419 24.93 -18.45 16.28
CA SER A 419 24.65 -19.74 15.61
C SER A 419 23.23 -20.28 15.88
N PHE A 420 22.54 -19.82 16.92
CA PHE A 420 21.12 -20.13 17.11
C PHE A 420 20.23 -19.26 16.20
N LEU A 421 20.55 -17.98 16.02
CA LEU A 421 19.82 -17.09 15.13
C LEU A 421 20.01 -17.50 13.65
N GLU A 422 21.22 -17.94 13.29
CA GLU A 422 21.61 -18.42 11.94
C GLU A 422 20.98 -19.76 11.54
N ILE A 423 20.22 -20.42 12.42
CA ILE A 423 19.42 -21.59 12.02
C ILE A 423 18.52 -21.15 10.86
N GLU A 424 18.52 -21.89 9.76
CA GLU A 424 17.82 -21.49 8.52
C GLU A 424 16.31 -21.31 8.76
N GLU A 425 15.73 -22.12 9.63
CA GLU A 425 14.33 -21.99 10.08
C GLU A 425 14.05 -20.83 11.05
N ASN A 426 15.08 -20.14 11.54
CA ASN A 426 14.98 -18.95 12.39
C ASN A 426 15.19 -17.68 11.56
N LEU A 427 16.35 -17.03 11.67
CA LEU A 427 16.72 -15.81 10.92
C LEU A 427 17.78 -16.09 9.85
N GLY A 428 18.28 -17.32 9.74
CA GLY A 428 19.43 -17.63 8.87
C GLY A 428 19.19 -17.38 7.38
N LYS A 429 17.93 -17.34 6.93
CA LYS A 429 17.54 -16.98 5.56
C LYS A 429 17.00 -15.56 5.41
N LEU A 430 16.67 -14.90 6.53
CA LEU A 430 16.09 -13.57 6.44
C LEU A 430 17.14 -12.59 5.93
N THR A 431 16.77 -11.80 4.93
CA THR A 431 17.65 -10.78 4.36
C THR A 431 17.79 -9.56 5.28
N PHE A 432 19.03 -9.12 5.48
CA PHE A 432 19.39 -7.94 6.28
C PHE A 432 20.17 -6.93 5.44
N THR A 433 20.23 -5.68 5.89
CA THR A 433 21.20 -4.70 5.38
C THR A 433 22.53 -4.79 6.12
N ASP A 434 23.64 -4.68 5.40
CA ASP A 434 24.98 -4.52 6.00
C ASP A 434 25.36 -3.05 6.27
N THR A 435 24.55 -2.09 5.82
CA THR A 435 24.87 -0.65 5.88
C THR A 435 24.50 0.00 7.21
N HIS A 436 23.81 -0.74 8.08
CA HIS A 436 23.33 -0.27 9.37
C HIS A 436 23.40 -1.36 10.44
N GLY A 437 23.57 -0.98 11.71
CA GLY A 437 23.58 -1.92 12.84
C GLY A 437 24.90 -2.05 13.62
N ASP A 438 26.03 -1.68 13.00
CA ASP A 438 27.31 -1.47 13.69
C ASP A 438 27.35 -0.04 14.27
N THR A 439 26.90 0.12 15.51
CA THR A 439 26.65 1.43 16.12
C THR A 439 27.92 2.10 16.64
N ASP A 440 28.98 1.33 16.91
CA ASP A 440 30.25 1.83 17.41
C ASP A 440 31.44 1.74 16.42
N ASN A 441 31.16 1.21 15.22
CA ASN A 441 32.05 1.06 14.06
C ASN A 441 33.25 0.15 14.33
N ASP A 442 33.06 -0.95 15.05
CA ASP A 442 34.11 -1.93 15.33
C ASP A 442 34.04 -3.19 14.45
N GLY A 443 33.00 -3.30 13.62
CA GLY A 443 32.73 -4.42 12.72
C GLY A 443 31.90 -5.53 13.34
N GLU A 444 31.47 -5.39 14.60
CA GLU A 444 30.43 -6.20 15.24
C GLU A 444 29.08 -5.43 15.19
N TYR A 445 27.98 -6.14 14.94
CA TYR A 445 26.65 -5.54 14.82
C TYR A 445 25.91 -5.65 16.16
N GLU A 446 25.46 -4.52 16.71
CA GLU A 446 24.62 -4.44 17.91
C GLU A 446 23.13 -4.56 17.59
N GLU A 447 22.75 -4.28 16.35
CA GLU A 447 21.36 -4.24 15.90
C GLU A 447 21.24 -4.86 14.50
N LEU A 448 20.13 -5.54 14.25
CA LEU A 448 19.83 -6.18 12.97
C LEU A 448 18.64 -5.48 12.32
N TYR A 449 18.78 -5.16 11.03
CA TYR A 449 17.80 -4.41 10.25
C TYR A 449 17.34 -5.21 9.04
N ALA A 450 16.09 -5.65 9.05
CA ALA A 450 15.43 -6.32 7.94
C ALA A 450 14.68 -5.30 7.07
N PHE A 451 14.53 -5.64 5.79
CA PHE A 451 13.82 -4.83 4.82
C PHE A 451 12.30 -4.93 4.96
N GLY A 452 11.63 -3.81 4.72
CA GLY A 452 10.18 -3.71 4.72
C GLY A 452 9.55 -3.65 6.12
N GLY A 453 8.48 -2.87 6.22
CA GLY A 453 7.66 -2.80 7.44
C GLY A 453 6.59 -3.88 7.49
N ARG A 454 6.32 -4.57 6.36
CA ARG A 454 5.23 -5.56 6.18
C ARG A 454 3.86 -5.05 6.62
N SER A 455 3.62 -3.76 6.43
CA SER A 455 2.52 -3.02 7.07
C SER A 455 2.16 -1.75 6.31
N PHE A 456 1.14 -1.05 6.80
CA PHE A 456 0.96 0.37 6.50
C PHE A 456 1.08 1.19 7.79
N SER A 457 1.53 2.43 7.66
CA SER A 457 1.60 3.37 8.79
C SER A 457 0.78 4.62 8.52
N ILE A 458 0.40 5.32 9.60
CA ILE A 458 -0.21 6.64 9.55
C ILE A 458 0.65 7.61 10.36
N TYR A 459 0.95 8.79 9.80
CA TYR A 459 1.74 9.84 10.43
C TYR A 459 0.96 11.15 10.54
N ASP A 460 1.16 11.90 11.62
CA ASP A 460 0.74 13.31 11.68
C ASP A 460 1.66 14.14 10.77
N ALA A 461 1.09 14.72 9.71
CA ALA A 461 1.86 15.39 8.66
C ALA A 461 2.53 16.71 9.12
N THR A 462 2.14 17.23 10.28
CA THR A 462 2.74 18.44 10.87
C THR A 462 3.90 18.10 11.78
N THR A 463 3.80 17.02 12.55
CA THR A 463 4.84 16.66 13.52
C THR A 463 5.79 15.56 13.05
N GLY A 464 5.44 14.83 11.98
CA GLY A 464 6.18 13.66 11.51
C GLY A 464 6.10 12.44 12.43
N ASN A 465 5.18 12.45 13.41
CA ASN A 465 5.09 11.34 14.37
C ASN A 465 4.19 10.25 13.79
N GLN A 466 4.64 9.00 13.87
CA GLN A 466 3.77 7.85 13.61
C GLN A 466 2.68 7.79 14.68
N VAL A 467 1.42 7.74 14.23
CA VAL A 467 0.24 7.64 15.11
C VAL A 467 -0.39 6.24 15.08
N TYR A 468 -0.07 5.44 14.06
CA TYR A 468 -0.49 4.06 13.91
C TYR A 468 0.47 3.30 12.99
N ASP A 469 0.68 2.02 13.28
CA ASP A 469 1.22 1.02 12.37
C ASP A 469 0.31 -0.22 12.43
N SER A 470 0.10 -0.91 11.32
CA SER A 470 -0.74 -2.12 11.30
C SER A 470 -0.08 -3.34 11.93
N GLY A 471 1.18 -3.25 12.39
CA GLY A 471 1.87 -4.36 13.03
C GLY A 471 1.93 -5.57 12.11
N SER A 472 1.58 -6.74 12.64
CA SER A 472 1.54 -8.03 11.94
C SER A 472 0.23 -8.29 11.19
N ASP A 473 -0.67 -7.29 11.08
CA ASP A 473 -2.02 -7.49 10.53
C ASP A 473 -1.99 -8.14 9.15
N PHE A 474 -1.14 -7.71 8.22
CA PHE A 474 -1.16 -8.21 6.84
C PHE A 474 -0.87 -9.71 6.77
N GLU A 475 0.23 -10.14 7.37
CA GLU A 475 0.60 -11.55 7.42
C GLU A 475 -0.46 -12.38 8.17
N ARG A 476 -0.94 -11.94 9.34
CA ARG A 476 -1.99 -12.65 10.08
C ARG A 476 -3.29 -12.78 9.28
N ILE A 477 -3.68 -11.72 8.57
CA ILE A 477 -4.88 -11.75 7.71
C ILE A 477 -4.70 -12.79 6.61
N ILE A 478 -3.53 -12.87 5.98
CA ILE A 478 -3.25 -13.84 4.90
C ILE A 478 -3.20 -15.26 5.45
N GLU A 479 -2.49 -15.47 6.57
CA GLU A 479 -2.34 -16.75 7.28
C GLU A 479 -3.71 -17.34 7.63
N GLU A 480 -4.62 -16.52 8.16
CA GLU A 480 -5.96 -16.96 8.56
C GLU A 480 -6.98 -16.91 7.43
N HIS A 481 -6.61 -16.39 6.24
CA HIS A 481 -7.55 -16.25 5.15
C HIS A 481 -7.99 -17.64 4.64
N PRO A 482 -9.29 -17.93 4.55
CA PRO A 482 -9.79 -19.27 4.20
C PRO A 482 -9.43 -19.74 2.80
N THR A 483 -9.00 -18.81 1.93
CA THR A 483 -8.60 -19.10 0.54
C THR A 483 -7.11 -18.88 0.30
N TYR A 484 -6.50 -17.84 0.90
CA TYR A 484 -5.19 -17.33 0.48
C TYR A 484 -4.05 -17.79 1.37
N SER A 485 -4.33 -18.43 2.51
CA SER A 485 -3.30 -19.00 3.37
C SER A 485 -2.44 -20.07 2.69
N ALA A 486 -2.96 -20.71 1.63
CA ALA A 486 -2.22 -21.69 0.83
C ALA A 486 -1.07 -21.07 0.00
N ILE A 487 -1.08 -19.74 -0.17
CA ILE A 487 -0.07 -18.96 -0.90
C ILE A 487 0.46 -17.82 -0.02
N PHE A 488 0.48 -18.01 1.30
CA PHE A 488 0.99 -17.03 2.26
C PHE A 488 2.42 -16.60 1.86
N ASN A 489 2.66 -15.28 1.79
CA ASN A 489 3.91 -14.68 1.33
C ASN A 489 4.46 -15.33 0.05
N ALA A 490 3.58 -15.61 -0.92
CA ALA A 490 3.99 -15.99 -2.27
C ALA A 490 4.54 -14.77 -3.02
N THR A 491 5.53 -14.99 -3.88
CA THR A 491 6.08 -14.00 -4.81
C THR A 491 5.07 -13.57 -5.87
N ASP A 492 5.43 -12.60 -6.69
CA ASP A 492 4.60 -12.02 -7.74
C ASP A 492 4.33 -12.93 -8.96
N ASP A 493 5.14 -13.96 -9.24
CA ASP A 493 5.04 -14.76 -10.46
C ASP A 493 4.76 -16.26 -10.26
N GLU A 494 4.75 -16.75 -9.01
CA GLU A 494 4.45 -18.14 -8.67
C GLU A 494 3.71 -18.28 -7.33
N ASN A 495 2.98 -19.40 -7.16
CA ASN A 495 2.18 -19.69 -5.96
C ASN A 495 2.89 -20.63 -4.98
N GLU A 496 4.15 -20.38 -4.66
CA GLU A 496 4.84 -21.16 -3.63
C GLU A 496 4.56 -20.60 -2.23
N LEU A 497 4.32 -21.51 -1.29
CA LEU A 497 4.06 -21.13 0.10
C LEU A 497 5.34 -20.57 0.71
N LYS A 498 5.26 -19.36 1.27
CA LYS A 498 6.31 -18.68 2.05
C LYS A 498 7.54 -18.21 1.28
N ASN A 499 7.61 -18.29 -0.04
CA ASN A 499 8.84 -17.98 -0.80
C ASN A 499 9.31 -16.49 -0.72
N ARG A 500 8.53 -15.59 -0.10
CA ARG A 500 8.93 -14.22 0.28
C ARG A 500 9.07 -13.98 1.78
N SER A 501 8.89 -14.99 2.63
CA SER A 501 8.93 -14.79 4.10
C SER A 501 10.34 -14.53 4.62
N ASP A 502 11.35 -15.05 3.95
CA ASP A 502 12.76 -14.76 4.13
C ASP A 502 13.18 -13.38 3.57
N ASN A 503 12.26 -12.64 2.95
CA ASN A 503 12.52 -11.34 2.32
C ASN A 503 11.66 -10.22 2.95
N LYS A 504 10.78 -9.59 2.17
CA LYS A 504 9.92 -8.47 2.60
C LYS A 504 8.44 -8.88 2.78
N GLY A 505 8.13 -10.17 2.65
CA GLY A 505 6.82 -10.73 3.00
C GLY A 505 5.69 -10.32 2.05
N PRO A 506 4.61 -9.66 2.52
CA PRO A 506 3.50 -9.25 1.66
C PRO A 506 3.78 -8.10 0.69
N GLU A 507 4.77 -7.25 0.98
CA GLU A 507 5.22 -6.11 0.14
C GLU A 507 4.08 -5.17 -0.29
N PRO A 508 3.62 -4.29 0.62
CA PRO A 508 2.59 -3.32 0.29
C PRO A 508 3.14 -2.19 -0.57
N GLU A 509 2.49 -2.00 -1.72
CA GLU A 509 3.04 -1.29 -2.87
C GLU A 509 2.31 0.05 -3.07
N ALA A 510 1.08 0.00 -3.58
CA ALA A 510 0.25 1.19 -3.72
C ALA A 510 -0.58 1.51 -2.47
N VAL A 511 -0.80 2.80 -2.19
CA VAL A 511 -1.85 3.26 -1.26
C VAL A 511 -2.65 4.45 -1.78
N ILE A 512 -3.98 4.37 -1.68
CA ILE A 512 -4.88 5.53 -1.84
C ILE A 512 -5.77 5.73 -0.63
N VAL A 513 -6.13 6.98 -0.35
CA VAL A 513 -7.14 7.34 0.66
C VAL A 513 -8.35 7.99 0.00
N GLN A 514 -9.54 7.51 0.34
CA GLN A 514 -10.79 8.03 -0.21
C GLN A 514 -11.85 8.27 0.86
N GLU A 515 -12.54 9.41 0.76
CA GLU A 515 -13.72 9.68 1.57
C GLU A 515 -14.96 9.03 0.92
N ILE A 516 -15.57 8.07 1.60
CA ILE A 516 -16.75 7.34 1.14
C ILE A 516 -17.82 7.45 2.21
N ASN A 517 -18.97 8.03 1.85
CA ASN A 517 -20.11 8.23 2.76
C ASN A 517 -19.78 8.98 4.08
N GLY A 518 -18.74 9.81 4.07
CA GLY A 518 -18.30 10.59 5.24
C GLY A 518 -17.23 9.94 6.12
N ASN A 519 -16.77 8.74 5.76
CA ASN A 519 -15.66 8.03 6.40
C ASN A 519 -14.46 8.00 5.44
N PHE A 520 -13.24 7.96 5.98
CA PHE A 520 -12.01 7.82 5.20
C PHE A 520 -11.56 6.36 5.18
N TYR A 521 -11.23 5.85 4.00
CA TYR A 521 -10.74 4.49 3.81
C TYR A 521 -9.38 4.51 3.12
N ALA A 522 -8.42 3.75 3.65
CA ALA A 522 -7.18 3.41 2.96
C ALA A 522 -7.40 2.11 2.18
N PHE A 523 -6.94 2.11 0.92
CA PHE A 523 -6.84 0.93 0.06
C PHE A 523 -5.35 0.72 -0.20
N ILE A 524 -4.82 -0.43 0.19
CA ILE A 524 -3.39 -0.76 0.14
C ILE A 524 -3.21 -2.00 -0.73
N ALA A 525 -2.51 -1.87 -1.86
CA ALA A 525 -2.15 -2.99 -2.73
C ALA A 525 -0.99 -3.78 -2.13
N LEU A 526 -0.93 -5.08 -2.39
CA LEU A 526 0.19 -5.95 -2.02
C LEU A 526 0.79 -6.50 -3.31
N GLU A 527 2.01 -6.14 -3.64
CA GLU A 527 2.67 -6.51 -4.90
C GLU A 527 2.84 -8.03 -5.00
N ARG A 528 3.42 -8.65 -3.96
CA ARG A 528 3.78 -10.07 -3.98
C ARG A 528 2.57 -10.99 -3.93
N VAL A 529 2.05 -11.28 -2.74
CA VAL A 529 0.91 -12.22 -2.59
C VAL A 529 -0.34 -11.75 -3.37
N GLY A 530 -0.40 -10.48 -3.72
CA GLY A 530 -1.41 -9.90 -4.59
C GLY A 530 -2.63 -9.38 -3.85
N GLY A 531 -3.51 -8.72 -4.60
CA GLY A 531 -4.73 -8.12 -4.09
C GLY A 531 -4.50 -6.85 -3.30
N PHE A 532 -5.48 -6.48 -2.47
CA PHE A 532 -5.44 -5.27 -1.68
C PHE A 532 -6.22 -5.38 -0.37
N MET A 533 -5.70 -4.71 0.66
CA MET A 533 -6.29 -4.57 1.98
C MET A 533 -7.05 -3.24 2.08
N VAL A 534 -8.12 -3.23 2.89
CA VAL A 534 -8.91 -2.01 3.13
C VAL A 534 -9.07 -1.76 4.62
N TYR A 535 -8.88 -0.51 5.04
CA TYR A 535 -9.09 -0.07 6.42
C TYR A 535 -9.92 1.21 6.46
N ASP A 536 -10.92 1.28 7.35
CA ASP A 536 -11.53 2.55 7.75
C ASP A 536 -10.54 3.28 8.67
N ILE A 537 -10.00 4.40 8.21
CA ILE A 537 -9.00 5.22 8.90
C ILE A 537 -9.60 6.54 9.40
N THR A 538 -10.94 6.62 9.52
CA THR A 538 -11.61 7.83 10.01
C THR A 538 -11.10 8.24 11.40
N ASP A 539 -10.77 7.26 12.25
CA ASP A 539 -9.93 7.46 13.42
C ASP A 539 -8.48 7.02 13.10
N PRO A 540 -7.55 7.97 12.87
CA PRO A 540 -6.17 7.66 12.49
C PRO A 540 -5.40 6.88 13.54
N THR A 541 -5.86 6.85 14.80
CA THR A 541 -5.19 6.15 15.90
C THR A 541 -5.78 4.77 16.18
N SER A 542 -6.88 4.43 15.52
CA SER A 542 -7.55 3.13 15.66
C SER A 542 -8.26 2.74 14.36
N PRO A 543 -7.53 2.52 13.25
CA PRO A 543 -8.10 1.96 12.03
C PRO A 543 -8.89 0.67 12.24
N VAL A 544 -9.89 0.42 11.39
CA VAL A 544 -10.71 -0.78 11.42
C VAL A 544 -10.57 -1.54 10.11
N PHE A 545 -10.15 -2.79 10.18
CA PHE A 545 -10.02 -3.65 9.01
C PHE A 545 -11.38 -3.91 8.33
N GLU A 546 -11.48 -3.60 7.05
CA GLU A 546 -12.68 -3.76 6.24
C GLU A 546 -12.70 -5.07 5.46
N GLY A 547 -11.54 -5.50 4.94
CA GLY A 547 -11.40 -6.77 4.22
C GLY A 547 -10.15 -6.85 3.36
N TYR A 548 -9.82 -8.08 2.96
CA TYR A 548 -8.77 -8.42 2.00
C TYR A 548 -9.44 -8.94 0.73
N PHE A 549 -9.06 -8.40 -0.43
CA PHE A 549 -9.65 -8.75 -1.71
C PHE A 549 -8.53 -9.10 -2.69
N ASN A 550 -8.60 -10.31 -3.22
CA ASN A 550 -7.65 -10.81 -4.20
C ASN A 550 -8.44 -11.66 -5.22
N ASN A 551 -7.92 -11.78 -6.44
CA ASN A 551 -8.49 -12.57 -7.52
C ASN A 551 -7.44 -13.54 -8.13
N ARG A 552 -6.29 -13.66 -7.47
CA ARG A 552 -5.24 -14.62 -7.77
C ARG A 552 -5.70 -16.07 -7.52
N SER A 553 -5.22 -16.98 -8.35
CA SER A 553 -5.28 -18.43 -8.14
C SER A 553 -4.51 -18.80 -6.88
N THR A 554 -4.93 -19.86 -6.19
CA THR A 554 -4.24 -20.36 -4.99
C THR A 554 -3.78 -21.79 -5.16
N THR A 555 -3.50 -22.18 -6.41
CA THR A 555 -2.98 -23.52 -6.73
C THR A 555 -1.50 -23.55 -6.35
N PRO A 556 -1.08 -24.32 -5.31
CA PRO A 556 0.29 -24.28 -4.84
C PRO A 556 1.29 -24.75 -5.90
N GLY A 557 2.41 -24.03 -6.03
CA GLY A 557 3.49 -24.29 -7.00
C GLY A 557 3.10 -24.13 -8.47
N GLU A 558 2.01 -23.41 -8.76
CA GLU A 558 1.73 -22.95 -10.12
C GLU A 558 2.64 -21.76 -10.46
N ASP A 559 3.34 -21.84 -11.60
CA ASP A 559 4.31 -20.87 -12.12
C ASP A 559 3.94 -20.35 -13.53
N ASP A 560 2.82 -20.82 -14.10
CA ASP A 560 2.30 -20.28 -15.37
C ASP A 560 1.47 -19.04 -15.09
N ILE A 561 2.08 -17.86 -15.24
CA ILE A 561 1.47 -16.52 -15.10
C ILE A 561 0.07 -16.45 -15.70
N ALA A 562 -0.17 -17.08 -16.86
CA ALA A 562 -1.47 -17.06 -17.53
C ALA A 562 -2.61 -17.76 -16.74
N ASN A 563 -2.27 -18.61 -15.77
CA ASN A 563 -3.21 -19.36 -14.93
C ASN A 563 -3.32 -18.79 -13.51
N LEU A 564 -2.47 -17.81 -13.16
CA LEU A 564 -2.36 -17.29 -11.81
C LEU A 564 -3.33 -16.16 -11.50
N GLY A 565 -3.96 -15.53 -12.50
CA GLY A 565 -4.91 -14.45 -12.29
C GLY A 565 -4.22 -13.09 -12.26
N ASP A 566 -4.46 -12.31 -11.22
CA ASP A 566 -3.96 -10.94 -11.08
C ASP A 566 -2.71 -10.92 -10.18
N LEU A 567 -1.60 -10.38 -10.70
CA LEU A 567 -0.24 -10.47 -10.13
C LEU A 567 0.50 -9.12 -10.19
N ALA A 568 1.27 -8.80 -9.13
CA ALA A 568 1.97 -7.53 -8.94
C ALA A 568 1.06 -6.28 -9.05
N PRO A 569 0.10 -6.08 -8.13
CA PRO A 569 -0.66 -4.84 -8.03
C PRO A 569 0.18 -3.58 -7.79
N GLU A 570 0.39 -2.75 -8.82
CA GLU A 570 1.20 -1.53 -8.77
C GLU A 570 0.43 -0.24 -8.48
N SER A 571 -0.86 -0.20 -8.84
CA SER A 571 -1.63 1.02 -8.63
C SER A 571 -3.11 0.77 -8.42
N ILE A 572 -3.72 1.67 -7.64
CA ILE A 572 -5.14 1.64 -7.30
C ILE A 572 -5.79 2.98 -7.67
N VAL A 573 -6.93 2.93 -8.36
CA VAL A 573 -7.80 4.09 -8.55
C VAL A 573 -9.23 3.81 -8.10
N TYR A 574 -9.83 4.78 -7.40
CA TYR A 574 -11.23 4.75 -7.01
C TYR A 574 -12.11 5.52 -8.01
N VAL A 575 -13.08 4.83 -8.61
CA VAL A 575 -14.09 5.44 -9.48
C VAL A 575 -15.39 5.62 -8.71
N LYS A 576 -15.83 6.88 -8.57
CA LYS A 576 -17.04 7.22 -7.80
C LYS A 576 -18.30 6.69 -8.48
N PRO A 577 -19.39 6.44 -7.71
CA PRO A 577 -20.65 5.97 -8.28
C PRO A 577 -21.19 6.80 -9.44
N GLN A 578 -21.10 8.13 -9.39
CA GLN A 578 -21.61 8.98 -10.46
C GLN A 578 -20.73 9.03 -11.71
N ASP A 579 -19.54 8.45 -11.66
CA ASP A 579 -18.51 8.54 -12.69
C ASP A 579 -18.38 7.24 -13.52
N ASN A 580 -19.38 6.35 -13.43
CA ASN A 580 -19.45 5.12 -14.22
C ASN A 580 -20.91 4.65 -14.44
N ALA A 581 -21.12 3.82 -15.47
CA ALA A 581 -22.45 3.34 -15.84
C ALA A 581 -23.15 2.43 -14.79
N LEU A 582 -22.40 1.80 -13.88
CA LEU A 582 -22.95 0.89 -12.87
C LEU A 582 -23.56 1.62 -11.68
N ASN A 583 -23.30 2.92 -11.52
CA ASN A 583 -23.75 3.72 -10.38
C ASN A 583 -23.27 3.18 -9.02
N LYS A 584 -22.11 2.51 -9.01
CA LYS A 584 -21.45 1.92 -7.84
C LYS A 584 -20.04 2.48 -7.68
N GLY A 585 -19.53 2.52 -6.45
CA GLY A 585 -18.11 2.77 -6.25
C GLY A 585 -17.31 1.60 -6.82
N LEU A 586 -16.23 1.88 -7.55
CA LEU A 586 -15.34 0.86 -8.11
C LEU A 586 -13.91 1.07 -7.61
N ILE A 587 -13.21 -0.03 -7.35
CA ILE A 587 -11.75 -0.06 -7.21
C ILE A 587 -11.22 -0.69 -8.49
N VAL A 588 -10.28 -0.03 -9.14
CA VAL A 588 -9.60 -0.52 -10.33
C VAL A 588 -8.12 -0.60 -10.05
N ILE A 589 -7.50 -1.73 -10.40
CA ILE A 589 -6.13 -2.09 -10.05
C ILE A 589 -5.38 -2.45 -11.32
N ALA A 590 -4.16 -1.98 -11.46
CA ALA A 590 -3.21 -2.42 -12.47
C ALA A 590 -2.31 -3.47 -11.86
N ASN A 591 -2.14 -4.58 -12.57
CA ASN A 591 -1.36 -5.72 -12.13
C ASN A 591 -0.26 -5.96 -13.17
N GLU A 592 0.99 -5.63 -12.84
CA GLU A 592 2.06 -5.47 -13.82
C GLU A 592 2.50 -6.79 -14.42
N VAL A 593 2.92 -7.75 -13.59
CA VAL A 593 3.44 -9.06 -14.02
C VAL A 593 2.43 -9.83 -14.86
N SER A 594 1.15 -9.77 -14.47
CA SER A 594 0.06 -10.41 -15.23
C SER A 594 -0.43 -9.57 -16.43
N ALA A 595 -0.02 -8.30 -16.51
CA ALA A 595 -0.48 -7.30 -17.46
C ALA A 595 -2.01 -7.19 -17.53
N THR A 596 -2.67 -7.22 -16.36
CA THR A 596 -4.15 -7.18 -16.25
C THR A 596 -4.63 -5.95 -15.50
N ILE A 597 -5.87 -5.57 -15.79
CA ILE A 597 -6.66 -4.60 -15.03
C ILE A 597 -7.77 -5.31 -14.30
N SER A 598 -7.79 -5.25 -12.97
CA SER A 598 -8.85 -5.82 -12.14
C SER A 598 -9.84 -4.74 -11.72
N VAL A 599 -11.13 -5.06 -11.75
CA VAL A 599 -12.21 -4.17 -11.31
C VAL A 599 -12.99 -4.85 -10.20
N TYR A 600 -13.17 -4.14 -9.10
CA TYR A 600 -14.01 -4.54 -7.98
C TYR A 600 -15.14 -3.52 -7.78
N GLU A 601 -16.35 -4.00 -7.52
CA GLU A 601 -17.51 -3.16 -7.23
C GLU A 601 -17.83 -3.09 -5.73
N MET A 602 -18.28 -1.93 -5.26
CA MET A 602 -18.76 -1.73 -3.90
C MET A 602 -20.29 -1.76 -3.85
N ASN A 603 -20.87 -2.86 -3.38
CA ASN A 603 -22.33 -3.05 -3.39
C ASN A 603 -23.11 -2.14 -2.44
N ASN A 604 -22.45 -1.59 -1.41
CA ASN A 604 -23.08 -0.69 -0.44
C ASN A 604 -22.77 0.80 -0.71
N VAL A 605 -22.00 1.11 -1.76
CA VAL A 605 -21.63 2.49 -2.13
C VAL A 605 -22.30 2.82 -3.45
N LEU A 606 -23.48 3.44 -3.35
CA LEU A 606 -24.37 3.72 -4.48
C LEU A 606 -24.45 5.21 -4.75
N ALA A 607 -24.73 5.59 -5.99
CA ALA A 607 -25.02 6.97 -6.33
C ALA A 607 -26.26 7.46 -5.55
N THR A 608 -26.10 8.46 -4.69
CA THR A 608 -27.25 9.18 -4.15
C THR A 608 -27.83 10.01 -5.29
N GLN A 609 -29.09 9.76 -5.69
CA GLN A 609 -29.77 10.69 -6.59
C GLN A 609 -29.77 12.06 -5.92
N ASN A 610 -28.99 12.99 -6.48
CA ASN A 610 -29.06 14.40 -6.11
C ASN A 610 -30.51 14.85 -6.28
N LEU A 611 -31.27 14.89 -5.18
CA LEU A 611 -32.53 15.60 -5.12
C LEU A 611 -32.17 17.07 -5.27
N THR A 612 -32.07 17.54 -6.52
CA THR A 612 -31.87 18.95 -6.82
C THR A 612 -33.04 19.68 -6.18
N GLN A 613 -32.79 20.39 -5.09
CA GLN A 613 -33.75 21.32 -4.53
C GLN A 613 -33.88 22.46 -5.55
N VAL A 614 -34.78 22.30 -6.52
CA VAL A 614 -35.09 23.37 -7.47
C VAL A 614 -35.54 24.57 -6.65
N GLY A 615 -34.72 25.62 -6.61
CA GLY A 615 -35.09 26.89 -6.03
C GLY A 615 -36.44 27.32 -6.61
N HIS A 616 -37.45 27.48 -5.76
CA HIS A 616 -38.81 27.77 -6.22
C HIS A 616 -38.94 29.23 -6.70
N ASP A 617 -38.52 29.51 -7.93
CA ASP A 617 -38.81 30.78 -8.65
C ASP A 617 -40.30 30.98 -8.95
N PHE A 618 -41.15 30.04 -8.55
CA PHE A 618 -42.60 30.08 -8.72
C PHE A 618 -43.27 30.32 -7.37
N THR A 619 -43.73 31.55 -7.13
CA THR A 619 -44.41 31.94 -5.88
C THR A 619 -45.83 32.43 -6.17
N ILE A 620 -46.79 32.05 -5.32
CA ILE A 620 -48.17 32.54 -5.34
C ILE A 620 -48.49 33.31 -4.05
N TYR A 621 -49.13 34.47 -4.16
CA TYR A 621 -49.46 35.31 -3.00
C TYR A 621 -50.72 36.18 -3.23
N PRO A 622 -51.48 36.58 -2.19
CA PRO A 622 -51.36 36.08 -0.82
C PRO A 622 -51.81 34.61 -0.73
N ASN A 623 -51.14 33.86 0.13
CA ASN A 623 -51.45 32.47 0.41
C ASN A 623 -51.25 32.22 1.91
N PRO A 624 -52.31 32.09 2.73
CA PRO A 624 -53.71 31.90 2.32
C PRO A 624 -54.36 33.10 1.62
N ASN A 625 -55.24 32.84 0.67
CA ASN A 625 -56.04 33.85 -0.03
C ASN A 625 -57.37 34.09 0.69
N THR A 626 -57.61 35.33 1.05
CA THR A 626 -58.86 35.81 1.67
C THR A 626 -59.60 36.87 0.83
N ASN A 627 -59.03 37.30 -0.29
CA ASN A 627 -59.49 38.46 -1.07
C ASN A 627 -59.96 38.10 -2.50
N GLY A 628 -60.25 36.83 -2.76
CA GLY A 628 -60.81 36.36 -4.04
C GLY A 628 -59.84 36.41 -5.23
N LYS A 629 -58.54 36.67 -4.99
CA LYS A 629 -57.51 36.83 -6.01
C LYS A 629 -56.11 36.49 -5.50
N VAL A 630 -55.35 35.72 -6.28
CA VAL A 630 -53.92 35.45 -6.06
C VAL A 630 -53.09 35.93 -7.24
N PHE A 631 -51.84 36.27 -6.96
CA PHE A 631 -50.84 36.81 -7.86
C PHE A 631 -49.65 35.85 -7.97
N PHE A 632 -48.97 35.92 -9.11
CA PHE A 632 -47.70 35.26 -9.36
C PHE A 632 -46.56 36.27 -9.25
N ASN A 633 -45.36 35.83 -8.85
CA ASN A 633 -44.16 36.67 -8.84
C ASN A 633 -43.66 37.03 -10.26
N GLN A 634 -44.18 36.36 -11.29
CA GLN A 634 -43.90 36.63 -12.71
C GLN A 634 -45.09 36.20 -13.60
N PRO A 635 -45.25 36.74 -14.82
CA PRO A 635 -46.26 36.27 -15.77
C PRO A 635 -46.17 34.75 -15.99
N THR A 636 -47.25 34.04 -15.69
CA THR A 636 -47.24 32.58 -15.59
C THR A 636 -48.42 31.96 -16.35
N THR A 637 -48.16 30.92 -17.15
CA THR A 637 -49.18 29.98 -17.59
C THR A 637 -49.35 28.91 -16.52
N PHE A 638 -50.57 28.68 -16.05
CA PHE A 638 -50.84 27.85 -14.89
C PHE A 638 -52.10 26.99 -15.04
N GLU A 639 -52.16 25.93 -14.26
CA GLU A 639 -53.33 25.08 -14.04
C GLU A 639 -53.56 24.92 -12.53
N VAL A 640 -54.82 24.87 -12.10
CA VAL A 640 -55.21 24.67 -10.69
C VAL A 640 -55.98 23.37 -10.56
N TYR A 641 -55.61 22.56 -9.58
CA TYR A 641 -56.21 21.27 -9.28
C TYR A 641 -56.72 21.22 -7.84
N ASP A 642 -57.74 20.41 -7.59
CA ASP A 642 -58.05 19.96 -6.23
C ASP A 642 -57.10 18.84 -5.76
N LEU A 643 -57.22 18.45 -4.49
CA LEU A 643 -56.41 17.37 -3.91
C LEU A 643 -56.72 15.98 -4.50
N GLN A 644 -57.79 15.84 -5.28
CA GLN A 644 -58.11 14.61 -6.01
C GLN A 644 -57.53 14.63 -7.44
N GLY A 645 -56.74 15.65 -7.80
CA GLY A 645 -56.11 15.78 -9.11
C GLY A 645 -57.04 16.24 -10.22
N ARG A 646 -58.26 16.72 -9.90
CA ARG A 646 -59.19 17.25 -10.90
C ARG A 646 -58.82 18.69 -11.22
N LYS A 647 -58.65 18.99 -12.51
CA LYS A 647 -58.37 20.35 -12.98
C LYS A 647 -59.61 21.24 -12.85
N LEU A 648 -59.46 22.39 -12.20
CA LEU A 648 -60.54 23.33 -11.90
C LEU A 648 -60.49 24.56 -12.80
N LEU A 649 -59.30 25.12 -13.01
CA LEU A 649 -59.10 26.25 -13.92
C LEU A 649 -57.68 26.28 -14.49
N ASN A 650 -57.45 27.09 -15.51
CA ASN A 650 -56.13 27.36 -16.08
C ASN A 650 -56.09 28.77 -16.67
N GLY A 651 -54.89 29.26 -16.94
CA GLY A 651 -54.66 30.53 -17.62
C GLY A 651 -53.30 30.55 -18.31
N LYS A 652 -53.16 31.36 -19.36
CA LYS A 652 -51.90 31.54 -20.10
C LYS A 652 -51.32 32.92 -19.83
N ASN A 653 -50.03 32.97 -19.51
CA ASN A 653 -49.24 34.18 -19.32
C ASN A 653 -49.92 35.26 -18.45
N GLN A 654 -50.46 34.86 -17.29
CA GLN A 654 -51.19 35.73 -16.36
C GLN A 654 -50.30 36.14 -15.19
N THR A 655 -50.49 37.36 -14.66
CA THR A 655 -49.85 37.77 -13.39
C THR A 655 -50.71 37.44 -12.17
N HIS A 656 -51.94 36.97 -12.37
CA HIS A 656 -52.89 36.67 -11.31
C HIS A 656 -54.07 35.82 -11.81
N PHE A 657 -54.85 35.28 -10.89
CA PHE A 657 -56.17 34.72 -11.18
C PHE A 657 -57.16 34.91 -10.04
N SER A 658 -58.45 34.84 -10.36
CA SER A 658 -59.52 34.92 -9.36
C SER A 658 -59.77 33.57 -8.72
N THR A 659 -59.83 33.55 -7.38
CA THR A 659 -60.24 32.37 -6.60
C THR A 659 -61.72 32.40 -6.25
N ALA A 660 -62.51 33.36 -6.76
CA ALA A 660 -63.93 33.48 -6.45
C ALA A 660 -64.77 32.27 -6.92
N ILE A 661 -64.25 31.47 -7.85
CA ILE A 661 -64.88 30.24 -8.33
C ILE A 661 -64.47 29.00 -7.53
N LEU A 662 -63.54 29.14 -6.57
CA LEU A 662 -63.06 28.06 -5.71
C LEU A 662 -63.79 28.11 -4.36
N SER A 663 -64.08 26.94 -3.79
CA SER A 663 -64.58 26.84 -2.42
C SER A 663 -63.42 27.00 -1.42
N ALA A 664 -63.72 27.21 -0.14
CA ALA A 664 -62.70 27.18 0.89
C ALA A 664 -62.02 25.79 0.91
N GLY A 665 -60.69 25.75 0.84
CA GLY A 665 -59.95 24.49 0.70
C GLY A 665 -58.50 24.66 0.26
N THR A 666 -57.83 23.52 0.11
CA THR A 666 -56.45 23.44 -0.40
C THR A 666 -56.47 23.01 -1.86
N TYR A 667 -55.66 23.68 -2.67
CA TYR A 667 -55.50 23.48 -4.10
C TYR A 667 -54.03 23.37 -4.47
N ILE A 668 -53.77 22.77 -5.62
CA ILE A 668 -52.44 22.66 -6.21
C ILE A 668 -52.39 23.53 -7.46
N VAL A 669 -51.48 24.50 -7.50
CA VAL A 669 -51.25 25.34 -8.68
C VAL A 669 -49.97 24.87 -9.35
N ARG A 670 -50.04 24.49 -10.63
CA ARG A 670 -48.90 24.04 -11.42
C ARG A 670 -48.64 25.03 -12.55
N ASN A 671 -47.39 25.40 -12.80
CA ASN A 671 -47.03 26.23 -13.96
C ASN A 671 -46.64 25.39 -15.20
N GLN A 672 -46.44 26.05 -16.33
CA GLN A 672 -46.05 25.41 -17.61
C GLN A 672 -44.72 24.64 -17.56
N ASN A 673 -43.81 24.97 -16.64
CA ASN A 673 -42.51 24.33 -16.46
C ASN A 673 -42.58 23.16 -15.46
N GLY A 674 -43.78 22.84 -14.95
CA GLY A 674 -43.98 21.74 -14.01
C GLY A 674 -43.80 22.11 -12.53
N ALA A 675 -43.43 23.34 -12.19
CA ALA A 675 -43.32 23.78 -10.80
C ALA A 675 -44.69 23.87 -10.11
N ILE A 676 -44.74 23.52 -8.84
CA ILE A 676 -45.99 23.36 -8.08
C ILE A 676 -45.97 24.24 -6.83
N GLN A 677 -47.11 24.88 -6.53
CA GLN A 677 -47.36 25.61 -5.29
C GLN A 677 -48.69 25.18 -4.68
N LYS A 678 -48.71 24.98 -3.36
CA LYS A 678 -49.93 24.75 -2.59
C LYS A 678 -50.66 26.08 -2.39
N LEU A 679 -51.93 26.18 -2.77
CA LEU A 679 -52.79 27.33 -2.52
C LEU A 679 -53.83 27.00 -1.45
N ILE A 680 -53.97 27.85 -0.44
CA ILE A 680 -55.04 27.79 0.56
C ILE A 680 -56.02 28.93 0.25
N VAL A 681 -57.29 28.58 0.00
CA VAL A 681 -58.40 29.54 -0.14
C VAL A 681 -59.25 29.45 1.12
N ASN A 682 -59.41 30.57 1.83
CA ASN A 682 -60.19 30.66 3.06
C ASN A 682 -61.58 31.21 2.84
#